data_AF-A0A819W2S5-F1
#
_entry.id   AF-A0A819W2S5-F1
#
_cell.length_a   1.000
_cell.length_b   1.000
_cell.length_c   1.000
_cell.angle_alpha   90.00
_cell.angle_beta   90.00
_cell.angle_gamma   90.00
#
_symmetry.space_group_name_H-M   'P 1'
#
loop_
_entity.id
_entity.type
_entity.pdbx_description
1 polymer ?
#
loop_
_entity_poly.entity_id
_entity_poly.type
_entity_poly.pdbx_seq_one_letter_code
_entity_poly.pdbx_strand_id
1 'polypeptide(L)'
;MSIHMQTPIASDALHKKAQECGVEQAVKVNQRMLIDKMLARYSSDFVVCRELIQNADDAQATFFHFEITCVIPMIASEVQSFSDKSSPLNESLPLSNSGLNYHNSTITEIRLANNGTIFNQTDWERVASIAEGNTNVDSVGQFGVGFFSVFSLSQEPIITSGNEYMVFVWRDDNSLTTFRHQLPIEQQSKLTAVILKMRSQYILKTETNLDIDVTTMKNKDGEYNIKSVKKKRKENVTMKEIVPAIDLTQLKTYFTKVLSFTKYINEILIKINGCTIFQVSKTMKIVPSIRSTLPFKNTPSMSNMLIFNSFIQTEQTFSIANASSLTLNHVSVDAQVTIDEEFHYQIQRIMKKSLPSNVRIQLLFAPDNLIASQQSQSSSVFSDLNTRILNSLIPLKFQDENIIPSGLVFIGLGTHQTSGIGMHVHSHLIPTIERENVDLQDPYIAKWNKELLSSIGQIIRLIYDQEMIINADKTQLTVDNYDIILSSYSFQPSVPNNEIDIVVPVQNKPSDDYLTLVHSSKAFLANSNQIQTFLTLPLIPFQLTSNGLFITLAIRGLLDYADKSMVEKILMASVLSIPQFIALVNWLFSNDVADEVYAKRILSIVCFHNPSDSRGYLFRIIKYYDALKIPLLLSLPTNVLSRDISALLSIEQLERQLSLSPVKFKDLFDFYFHNHQLSMFQDPEISPQLLSFLSRYSGQFTETEWTTMKTVLYTVPCIPTTKGMKMSCESFVPSALVSPKLPVIVLNIPQANPDNNDEHLNENIENPVSIYFLKRIGCRMLSIDIFDNDQDVSMQSQSMEIFIQKLIKERKNMSETDFNELKQKKSLRGITLARTVETTRTYIPRDLHFPSVAIRLQWINLPIIDWLDINPDSLEYNFLKEIGVQEVPNLQKLIERIIEEHNDQQQKQTTNAEYKIPLALEFFAAKFQQYYCNLWKKNNMTKRRFLPACLPVKTMDQKTRSEVILSAPDEVFKIANPLCPSLLPQVIELFEKNFDISLLGIESKPNLSQAFDILIKEKKQLLTEQSAFRIFAYLNGLEGLNRMFIEKVSKLEFIPLQGISDSSPLMKPSQVFIHGSVASNRSIGNTIEVMDTSGLIDYVDFGTDANTFLVNIGVRNYPTPSILAEVLIDRQATYFESAKNDEFILNKKIRLYIECLKRLAVAAACSNELQSEPLNTRLKTSAWCLGFQDVDDENRCSKQILKIVKPNEIYLDDNSLYSMKFKPVLPPSDPQLSTLYERFGAKWLSSCVDENRKIIGTISCHQQFHCFY
;
A
#
# COMPACT_ATOMS: atom_id res chain seq x y z
N MET A 1 18.27 18.58 49.23
CA MET A 1 18.01 19.22 50.53
C MET A 1 16.72 18.64 51.08
N SER A 2 16.78 17.87 52.16
CA SER A 2 15.62 17.25 52.79
C SER A 2 14.81 18.31 53.53
N ILE A 3 13.77 18.85 52.89
CA ILE A 3 12.79 19.71 53.57
C ILE A 3 11.87 18.77 54.34
N HIS A 4 12.10 18.62 55.64
CA HIS A 4 11.09 18.08 56.56
C HIS A 4 9.90 19.04 56.56
N MET A 5 8.86 18.74 55.78
CA MET A 5 7.57 19.40 55.95
C MET A 5 6.94 18.89 57.24
N GLN A 6 6.81 19.77 58.22
CA GLN A 6 6.01 19.55 59.41
C GLN A 6 4.54 19.33 59.02
N THR A 7 3.79 18.57 59.82
CA THR A 7 2.37 18.27 59.61
C THR A 7 1.57 19.56 59.38
N PRO A 8 0.94 19.75 58.21
CA PRO A 8 0.20 20.97 57.89
C PRO A 8 -1.01 21.14 58.83
N ILE A 9 -1.38 22.39 59.15
CA ILE A 9 -2.64 22.67 59.86
C ILE A 9 -3.79 22.31 58.93
N ALA A 10 -4.84 21.70 59.47
CA ALA A 10 -6.06 21.39 58.71
C ALA A 10 -6.63 22.65 58.04
N SER A 11 -6.99 22.55 56.76
CA SER A 11 -7.53 23.65 55.96
C SER A 11 -8.72 24.36 56.64
N ASP A 12 -9.57 23.60 57.34
CA ASP A 12 -10.70 24.14 58.12
C ASP A 12 -10.27 25.10 59.25
N ALA A 13 -9.14 24.83 59.90
CA ALA A 13 -8.63 25.68 60.97
C ALA A 13 -8.05 26.99 60.44
N LEU A 14 -7.45 26.98 59.25
CA LEU A 14 -7.00 28.20 58.56
C LEU A 14 -8.19 29.07 58.14
N HIS A 15 -9.23 28.47 57.55
CA HIS A 15 -10.46 29.19 57.19
C HIS A 15 -11.11 29.89 58.37
N LYS A 16 -11.37 29.13 59.45
CA LYS A 16 -12.00 29.68 60.65
C LYS A 16 -11.19 30.85 61.23
N LYS A 17 -9.87 30.68 61.34
CA LYS A 17 -8.99 31.70 61.92
C LYS A 17 -8.88 32.96 61.06
N ALA A 18 -8.87 32.83 59.74
CA ALA A 18 -8.88 33.98 58.83
C ALA A 18 -10.21 34.73 58.85
N GLN A 19 -11.35 34.05 58.99
CA GLN A 19 -12.64 34.72 59.16
C GLN A 19 -12.76 35.47 60.49
N GLU A 20 -12.18 34.94 61.57
CA GLU A 20 -12.21 35.56 62.90
C GLU A 20 -11.25 36.74 63.03
N CYS A 21 -10.04 36.64 62.44
CA CYS A 21 -8.93 37.57 62.71
C CYS A 21 -8.29 38.19 61.46
N GLY A 22 -8.75 37.84 60.25
CA GLY A 22 -8.17 38.30 58.99
C GLY A 22 -8.69 39.66 58.54
N VAL A 23 -7.94 40.30 57.65
CA VAL A 23 -8.35 41.52 56.96
C VAL A 23 -9.26 41.14 55.79
N GLU A 24 -10.52 41.58 55.84
CA GLU A 24 -11.50 41.38 54.77
C GLU A 24 -11.18 42.27 53.56
N GLN A 25 -11.19 41.68 52.37
CA GLN A 25 -10.99 42.37 51.10
C GLN A 25 -12.12 42.01 50.13
N ALA A 26 -12.69 43.03 49.49
CA ALA A 26 -13.74 42.85 48.51
C ALA A 26 -13.16 42.34 47.19
N VAL A 27 -13.82 41.34 46.60
CA VAL A 27 -13.46 40.77 45.31
C VAL A 27 -14.21 41.51 44.20
N LYS A 28 -13.52 42.00 43.15
CA LYS A 28 -14.17 42.85 42.12
C LYS A 28 -15.26 42.11 41.32
N VAL A 29 -15.08 40.82 41.01
CA VAL A 29 -16.08 39.97 40.35
C VAL A 29 -16.58 38.90 41.33
N ASN A 30 -17.49 39.28 42.19
CA ASN A 30 -17.90 38.46 43.33
C ASN A 30 -19.13 37.57 43.07
N GLN A 31 -19.77 37.63 41.90
CA GLN A 31 -21.03 36.93 41.64
C GLN A 31 -20.83 35.45 41.26
N ARG A 32 -21.45 34.53 42.01
CA ARG A 32 -21.35 33.08 41.78
C ARG A 32 -21.73 32.65 40.37
N MET A 33 -22.86 33.15 39.86
CA MET A 33 -23.34 32.85 38.50
C MET A 33 -22.35 33.26 37.40
N LEU A 34 -21.59 34.33 37.61
CA LEU A 34 -20.62 34.80 36.64
C LEU A 34 -19.36 33.93 36.66
N ILE A 35 -18.91 33.51 37.85
CA ILE A 35 -17.80 32.55 38.00
C ILE A 35 -18.18 31.19 37.42
N ASP A 36 -19.37 30.66 37.73
CA ASP A 36 -19.86 29.39 37.18
C ASP A 36 -20.01 29.45 35.65
N LYS A 37 -20.47 30.59 35.10
CA LYS A 37 -20.53 30.81 33.64
C LYS A 37 -19.14 30.86 32.98
N MET A 38 -18.12 31.38 33.68
CA MET A 38 -16.74 31.32 33.20
C MET A 38 -16.20 29.88 33.26
N LEU A 39 -16.45 29.16 34.36
CA LEU A 39 -16.03 27.77 34.56
C LEU A 39 -16.66 26.81 33.55
N ALA A 40 -17.91 27.03 33.15
CA ALA A 40 -18.59 26.21 32.14
C ALA A 40 -17.91 26.23 30.76
N ARG A 41 -17.01 27.20 30.50
CA ARG A 41 -16.20 27.28 29.28
C ARG A 41 -14.87 26.51 29.36
N TYR A 42 -14.54 25.96 30.53
CA TYR A 42 -13.35 25.15 30.76
C TYR A 42 -13.76 23.67 30.91
N SER A 43 -13.90 22.96 29.79
CA SER A 43 -14.35 21.56 29.76
C SER A 43 -13.22 20.53 29.72
N SER A 44 -11.94 20.95 29.73
CA SER A 44 -10.81 20.03 29.58
C SER A 44 -10.38 19.37 30.89
N ASP A 45 -9.76 18.19 30.81
CA ASP A 45 -9.14 17.55 31.96
C ASP A 45 -7.92 18.36 32.46
N PHE A 46 -7.67 18.31 33.77
CA PHE A 46 -6.51 18.93 34.43
C PHE A 46 -6.31 20.45 34.24
N VAL A 47 -7.36 21.22 33.87
CA VAL A 47 -7.28 22.70 33.71
C VAL A 47 -6.66 23.39 34.92
N VAL A 48 -7.03 22.98 36.14
CA VAL A 48 -6.47 23.56 37.36
C VAL A 48 -4.96 23.34 37.46
N CYS A 49 -4.49 22.13 37.15
CA CYS A 49 -3.07 21.81 37.11
C CYS A 49 -2.35 22.65 36.05
N ARG A 50 -2.98 22.82 34.88
CA ARG A 50 -2.48 23.62 33.75
C ARG A 50 -2.21 25.07 34.15
N GLU A 51 -3.20 25.75 34.72
CA GLU A 51 -3.05 27.17 35.08
C GLU A 51 -2.06 27.36 36.24
N LEU A 52 -2.07 26.46 37.24
CA LEU A 52 -1.21 26.60 38.41
C LEU A 52 0.26 26.28 38.14
N ILE A 53 0.57 25.29 37.27
CA ILE A 53 1.96 25.01 36.91
C ILE A 53 2.55 26.12 36.03
N GLN A 54 1.74 26.72 35.15
CA GLN A 54 2.15 27.88 34.36
C GLN A 54 2.44 29.09 35.25
N ASN A 55 1.57 29.37 36.23
CA ASN A 55 1.82 30.44 37.21
C ASN A 55 3.09 30.18 38.03
N ALA A 56 3.38 28.92 38.36
CA ALA A 56 4.62 28.55 39.05
C ALA A 56 5.87 28.77 38.18
N ASP A 57 5.83 28.41 36.90
CA ASP A 57 6.93 28.64 35.96
C ASP A 57 7.15 30.15 35.72
N ASP A 58 6.08 30.93 35.56
CA ASP A 58 6.12 32.40 35.45
C ASP A 58 6.71 33.05 36.73
N ALA A 59 6.45 32.46 37.90
CA ALA A 59 7.06 32.82 39.18
C ALA A 59 8.51 32.31 39.33
N GLN A 60 9.12 31.79 38.26
CA GLN A 60 10.48 31.27 38.21
C GLN A 60 10.73 30.09 39.16
N ALA A 61 9.69 29.31 39.46
CA ALA A 61 9.84 28.10 40.27
C ALA A 61 10.73 27.09 39.53
N THR A 62 11.63 26.44 40.26
CA THR A 62 12.42 25.31 39.74
C THR A 62 11.81 23.96 40.10
N PHE A 63 10.90 23.94 41.07
CA PHE A 63 10.27 22.75 41.64
C PHE A 63 8.76 22.95 41.80
N PHE A 64 7.99 21.95 41.36
CA PHE A 64 6.53 21.90 41.49
C PHE A 64 6.08 20.62 42.21
N HIS A 65 5.21 20.75 43.21
CA HIS A 65 4.72 19.67 44.06
C HIS A 65 3.21 19.56 43.97
N PHE A 66 2.71 18.37 43.64
CA PHE A 66 1.30 18.03 43.56
C PHE A 66 0.98 16.94 44.58
N GLU A 67 0.05 17.20 45.50
CA GLU A 67 -0.29 16.28 46.57
C GLU A 67 -1.79 16.02 46.66
N ILE A 68 -2.14 14.74 46.69
CA ILE A 68 -3.52 14.25 46.84
C ILE A 68 -3.66 13.70 48.26
N THR A 69 -4.63 14.22 49.01
CA THR A 69 -5.09 13.59 50.24
C THR A 69 -6.39 12.85 49.96
N CYS A 70 -6.45 11.58 50.32
CA CYS A 70 -7.59 10.72 50.07
C CYS A 70 -7.86 9.76 51.23
N VAL A 71 -9.13 9.37 51.35
CA VAL A 71 -9.60 8.36 52.30
C VAL A 71 -9.68 7.03 51.57
N ILE A 72 -8.92 6.05 52.07
CA ILE A 72 -8.90 4.68 51.55
C ILE A 72 -10.17 3.96 52.05
N PRO A 73 -10.93 3.25 51.19
CA PRO A 73 -12.09 2.47 51.64
C PRO A 73 -11.63 1.40 52.64
N MET A 74 -12.13 1.43 53.87
CA MET A 74 -11.89 0.36 54.84
C MET A 74 -12.53 -0.93 54.32
N ILE A 75 -11.71 -1.91 53.91
CA ILE A 75 -12.18 -3.28 53.72
C ILE A 75 -12.45 -3.85 55.12
N ALA A 76 -13.72 -4.01 55.46
CA ALA A 76 -14.13 -4.78 56.63
C ALA A 76 -13.85 -6.26 56.37
N SER A 77 -12.65 -6.74 56.68
CA SER A 77 -12.32 -8.18 56.80
C SER A 77 -11.08 -8.37 57.67
N GLU A 78 -11.33 -8.83 58.91
CA GLU A 78 -10.49 -9.67 59.76
C GLU A 78 -9.07 -9.22 60.12
N VAL A 79 -9.00 -8.55 61.27
CA VAL A 79 -7.86 -8.62 62.18
C VAL A 79 -7.68 -10.08 62.61
N GLN A 80 -6.64 -10.76 62.12
CA GLN A 80 -5.97 -11.80 62.89
C GLN A 80 -4.63 -11.25 63.38
N SER A 81 -4.61 -11.04 64.69
CA SER A 81 -3.45 -10.86 65.52
C SER A 81 -2.40 -11.95 65.28
N PHE A 82 -1.19 -11.56 64.90
CA PHE A 82 0.02 -12.24 65.35
C PHE A 82 0.95 -11.22 65.98
N SER A 83 0.92 -11.21 67.31
CA SER A 83 1.99 -10.68 68.13
C SER A 83 3.26 -11.47 67.87
N ASP A 84 4.36 -10.81 67.58
CA ASP A 84 5.63 -11.20 68.18
C ASP A 84 6.55 -10.00 68.38
N LYS A 85 7.02 -9.88 69.62
CA LYS A 85 7.99 -8.89 70.09
C LYS A 85 9.39 -9.36 69.68
N SER A 86 10.20 -8.51 69.05
CA SER A 86 11.55 -8.19 69.53
C SER A 86 12.38 -7.31 68.56
N SER A 87 13.10 -6.37 69.19
CA SER A 87 14.32 -5.66 68.78
C SER A 87 14.27 -4.39 67.90
N PRO A 88 15.16 -3.40 68.17
CA PRO A 88 15.00 -2.01 67.76
C PRO A 88 15.87 -1.61 66.55
N LEU A 89 15.38 -0.57 65.85
CA LEU A 89 16.06 0.45 65.03
C LEU A 89 17.38 0.06 64.31
N ASN A 90 17.31 0.02 62.98
CA ASN A 90 18.37 0.55 62.12
C ASN A 90 17.79 1.08 60.79
N GLU A 91 18.39 2.18 60.36
CA GLU A 91 18.05 3.04 59.24
C GLU A 91 18.17 2.37 57.86
N SER A 92 17.51 2.98 56.87
CA SER A 92 17.58 2.76 55.42
C SER A 92 16.87 1.51 54.86
N LEU A 93 15.60 1.69 54.47
CA LEU A 93 14.84 0.77 53.61
C LEU A 93 14.59 1.41 52.23
N PRO A 94 14.59 0.64 51.13
CA PRO A 94 14.44 1.14 49.75
C PRO A 94 13.03 1.68 49.46
N LEU A 95 12.95 2.79 48.71
CA LEU A 95 11.73 3.42 48.19
C LEU A 95 11.09 2.58 47.06
N SER A 96 10.49 1.45 47.41
CA SER A 96 9.53 0.71 46.57
C SER A 96 8.76 -0.25 47.48
N ASN A 97 7.42 -0.17 47.45
CA ASN A 97 6.46 -0.95 48.25
C ASN A 97 5.94 -0.27 49.53
N SER A 98 5.27 0.88 49.41
CA SER A 98 4.06 1.07 50.21
C SER A 98 2.94 0.31 49.50
N GLY A 99 2.68 -0.95 49.90
CA GLY A 99 1.64 -1.83 49.33
C GLY A 99 0.19 -1.36 49.56
N LEU A 100 -0.03 -0.05 49.61
CA LEU A 100 -1.34 0.58 49.79
C LEU A 100 -1.98 0.76 48.40
N ASN A 101 -3.10 0.06 48.19
CA ASN A 101 -3.90 0.23 46.99
C ASN A 101 -4.79 1.47 47.15
N TYR A 102 -4.47 2.54 46.42
CA TYR A 102 -5.25 3.78 46.42
C TYR A 102 -6.39 3.80 45.38
N HIS A 103 -6.66 2.68 44.70
CA HIS A 103 -7.74 2.57 43.73
C HIS A 103 -9.10 2.77 44.42
N ASN A 104 -9.96 3.59 43.82
CA ASN A 104 -11.28 3.99 44.35
C ASN A 104 -11.22 4.73 45.70
N SER A 105 -10.07 5.27 46.11
CA SER A 105 -9.97 6.16 47.26
C SER A 105 -10.67 7.48 46.97
N THR A 106 -11.43 8.00 47.94
CA THR A 106 -12.14 9.28 47.82
C THR A 106 -11.17 10.43 48.12
N ILE A 107 -10.99 11.34 47.17
CA ILE A 107 -10.10 12.50 47.29
C ILE A 107 -10.80 13.58 48.12
N THR A 108 -10.12 14.04 49.17
CA THR A 108 -10.65 15.07 50.09
C THR A 108 -9.98 16.43 49.91
N GLU A 109 -8.68 16.46 49.60
CA GLU A 109 -7.91 17.69 49.41
C GLU A 109 -6.86 17.48 48.31
N ILE A 110 -6.66 18.50 47.48
CA ILE A 110 -5.53 18.60 46.54
C ILE A 110 -4.70 19.82 46.95
N ARG A 111 -3.38 19.64 47.05
CA ARG A 111 -2.43 20.70 47.37
C ARG A 111 -1.40 20.83 46.26
N LEU A 112 -1.24 22.03 45.72
CA LEU A 112 -0.23 22.34 44.72
C LEU A 112 0.73 23.36 45.33
N ALA A 113 2.03 23.07 45.35
CA ALA A 113 3.05 23.96 45.92
C ALA A 113 4.23 24.15 44.97
N ASN A 114 4.88 25.31 45.02
CA ASN A 114 6.06 25.61 44.24
C ASN A 114 7.05 26.50 45.01
N ASN A 115 8.29 26.54 44.56
CA ASN A 115 9.37 27.33 45.16
C ASN A 115 9.69 28.63 44.41
N GLY A 116 8.71 29.16 43.65
CA GLY A 116 8.86 30.42 42.92
C GLY A 116 8.85 31.65 43.83
N THR A 117 8.75 32.83 43.21
CA THR A 117 8.70 34.11 43.92
C THR A 117 7.51 34.19 44.89
N ILE A 118 7.78 34.68 46.11
CA ILE A 118 6.75 34.95 47.12
C ILE A 118 5.87 36.10 46.63
N PHE A 119 4.56 36.02 46.89
CA PHE A 119 3.60 37.04 46.48
C PHE A 119 3.92 38.39 47.13
N ASN A 120 4.02 39.42 46.32
CA ASN A 120 4.07 40.80 46.80
C ASN A 120 2.66 41.37 46.95
N GLN A 121 2.55 42.60 47.46
CA GLN A 121 1.25 43.26 47.69
C GLN A 121 0.41 43.36 46.40
N THR A 122 1.02 43.60 45.24
CA THR A 122 0.31 43.69 43.96
C THR A 122 -0.21 42.34 43.48
N ASP A 123 0.49 41.24 43.78
CA ASP A 123 0.04 39.89 43.44
C ASP A 123 -1.20 39.51 44.27
N TRP A 124 -1.19 39.83 45.57
CA TRP A 124 -2.36 39.67 46.44
C TRP A 124 -3.56 40.49 45.95
N GLU A 125 -3.34 41.73 45.53
CA GLU A 125 -4.39 42.59 44.98
C GLU A 125 -4.95 42.03 43.66
N ARG A 126 -4.11 41.52 42.76
CA ARG A 126 -4.53 40.90 41.49
C ARG A 126 -5.38 39.66 41.67
N VAL A 127 -5.02 38.82 42.66
CA VAL A 127 -5.81 37.64 43.01
C VAL A 127 -7.23 38.04 43.47
N ALA A 128 -7.37 39.20 44.11
CA ALA A 128 -8.67 39.74 44.55
C ALA A 128 -9.40 40.60 43.48
N SER A 129 -8.68 41.18 42.50
CA SER A 129 -9.21 42.23 41.62
C SER A 129 -9.86 41.77 40.32
N ILE A 130 -9.98 40.46 40.06
CA ILE A 130 -10.65 39.78 38.93
C ILE A 130 -10.88 40.61 37.65
N ALA A 131 -10.25 40.16 36.55
CA ALA A 131 -10.29 40.73 35.20
C ALA A 131 -9.29 41.85 34.90
N GLU A 132 -8.40 42.18 35.83
CA GLU A 132 -7.13 42.84 35.50
C GLU A 132 -6.12 41.77 35.07
N GLY A 133 -6.09 41.48 33.77
CA GLY A 133 -5.13 40.53 33.18
C GLY A 133 -3.68 40.87 33.51
N ASN A 134 -2.81 39.86 33.62
CA ASN A 134 -1.38 40.08 33.82
C ASN A 134 -0.83 40.93 32.67
N THR A 135 -0.40 42.17 32.91
CA THR A 135 0.10 43.06 31.86
C THR A 135 1.52 42.71 31.40
N ASN A 136 2.16 41.68 31.99
CA ASN A 136 3.47 41.23 31.56
C ASN A 136 3.41 40.66 30.13
N VAL A 137 4.20 41.27 29.25
CA VAL A 137 4.28 40.92 27.82
C VAL A 137 4.88 39.52 27.62
N ASP A 138 5.73 39.08 28.55
CA ASP A 138 6.35 37.74 28.52
C ASP A 138 5.41 36.63 29.04
N SER A 139 4.26 36.98 29.61
CA SER A 139 3.29 36.02 30.15
C SER A 139 2.25 35.61 29.12
N VAL A 140 2.11 34.31 28.88
CA VAL A 140 1.21 33.75 27.86
C VAL A 140 -0.27 33.92 28.23
N GLY A 141 -0.60 34.14 29.51
CA GLY A 141 -1.97 34.27 30.00
C GLY A 141 -2.64 35.60 29.64
N GLN A 142 -3.51 35.62 28.63
CA GLN A 142 -4.18 36.84 28.13
C GLN A 142 -5.23 37.46 29.08
N PHE A 143 -5.94 36.64 29.86
CA PHE A 143 -7.18 37.06 30.52
C PHE A 143 -7.13 37.17 32.06
N GLY A 144 -6.02 36.86 32.75
CA GLY A 144 -5.94 36.94 34.22
C GLY A 144 -6.94 36.08 35.01
N VAL A 145 -7.82 35.34 34.34
CA VAL A 145 -8.87 34.48 34.92
C VAL A 145 -8.40 33.06 35.25
N GLY A 146 -7.15 32.71 34.93
CA GLY A 146 -6.61 31.35 35.07
C GLY A 146 -6.68 30.80 36.49
N PHE A 147 -6.51 31.68 37.50
CA PHE A 147 -6.64 31.30 38.90
C PHE A 147 -8.05 30.80 39.25
N PHE A 148 -9.11 31.33 38.65
CA PHE A 148 -10.49 30.93 38.98
C PHE A 148 -10.83 29.50 38.61
N SER A 149 -10.02 28.85 37.77
CA SER A 149 -10.15 27.42 37.52
C SER A 149 -10.17 26.58 38.81
N VAL A 150 -9.53 27.04 39.90
CA VAL A 150 -9.55 26.37 41.21
C VAL A 150 -10.97 26.16 41.76
N PHE A 151 -11.92 27.04 41.41
CA PHE A 151 -13.32 26.96 41.84
C PHE A 151 -14.11 25.81 41.18
N SER A 152 -13.54 25.18 40.15
CA SER A 152 -14.07 23.93 39.58
C SER A 152 -13.91 22.75 40.54
N LEU A 153 -12.86 22.75 41.38
CA LEU A 153 -12.56 21.67 42.31
C LEU A 153 -12.90 22.02 43.77
N SER A 154 -12.82 23.30 44.16
CA SER A 154 -13.03 23.74 45.55
C SER A 154 -13.97 24.93 45.65
N GLN A 155 -14.84 24.98 46.66
CA GLN A 155 -15.62 26.19 46.95
C GLN A 155 -14.85 27.21 47.80
N GLU A 156 -13.83 26.74 48.51
CA GLU A 156 -13.14 27.50 49.56
C GLU A 156 -11.61 27.38 49.41
N PRO A 157 -11.03 27.78 48.25
CA PRO A 157 -9.60 27.67 48.02
C PRO A 157 -8.79 28.51 49.01
N ILE A 158 -7.59 28.02 49.37
CA ILE A 158 -6.64 28.73 50.24
C ILE A 158 -5.33 28.93 49.48
N ILE A 159 -4.75 30.12 49.57
CA ILE A 159 -3.42 30.42 49.06
C ILE A 159 -2.51 30.73 50.24
N THR A 160 -1.35 30.09 50.30
CA THR A 160 -0.28 30.42 51.26
C THR A 160 0.95 30.89 50.49
N SER A 161 1.57 32.01 50.86
CA SER A 161 2.82 32.46 50.26
C SER A 161 3.64 33.24 51.28
N GLY A 162 4.87 32.77 51.57
CA GLY A 162 5.74 33.40 52.56
C GLY A 162 5.17 33.28 53.99
N ASN A 163 4.88 34.43 54.60
CA ASN A 163 4.35 34.56 55.95
C ASN A 163 2.85 34.85 56.00
N GLU A 164 2.18 34.96 54.84
CA GLU A 164 0.75 35.29 54.75
C GLU A 164 -0.03 34.18 54.05
N TYR A 165 -1.33 34.14 54.34
CA TYR A 165 -2.29 33.32 53.62
C TYR A 165 -3.58 34.08 53.36
N MET A 166 -4.27 33.70 52.28
CA MET A 166 -5.55 34.23 51.86
C MET A 166 -6.55 33.09 51.71
N VAL A 167 -7.75 33.28 52.24
CA VAL A 167 -8.86 32.34 52.09
C VAL A 167 -10.02 33.00 51.35
N PHE A 168 -10.73 32.21 50.54
CA PHE A 168 -11.92 32.64 49.81
C PHE A 168 -13.20 32.14 50.47
N VAL A 169 -14.15 33.04 50.70
CA VAL A 169 -15.39 32.76 51.43
C VAL A 169 -16.59 33.31 50.67
N TRP A 170 -17.59 32.44 50.46
CA TRP A 170 -18.90 32.83 49.92
C TRP A 170 -19.79 33.39 51.03
N ARG A 171 -20.26 34.63 50.88
CA ARG A 171 -21.28 35.28 51.70
C ARG A 171 -22.64 35.15 51.02
N ASP A 172 -23.65 34.72 51.79
CA ASP A 172 -25.05 34.54 51.34
C ASP A 172 -25.18 33.73 50.05
N ASP A 173 -24.27 32.75 49.87
CA ASP A 173 -24.14 31.88 48.69
C ASP A 173 -23.95 32.57 47.33
N ASN A 174 -23.82 33.89 47.28
CA ASN A 174 -23.86 34.65 46.03
C ASN A 174 -22.73 35.66 45.85
N SER A 175 -22.05 36.06 46.94
CA SER A 175 -20.97 37.05 46.89
C SER A 175 -19.65 36.51 47.47
N LEU A 176 -18.60 36.48 46.64
CA LEU A 176 -17.26 36.04 47.02
C LEU A 176 -16.50 37.16 47.75
N THR A 177 -15.85 36.83 48.86
CA THR A 177 -14.99 37.71 49.66
C THR A 177 -13.69 37.00 50.00
N THR A 178 -12.61 37.74 50.26
CA THR A 178 -11.33 37.17 50.72
C THR A 178 -10.95 37.68 52.10
N PHE A 179 -10.29 36.82 52.89
CA PHE A 179 -9.69 37.19 54.18
C PHE A 179 -8.20 36.90 54.12
N ARG A 180 -7.37 37.89 54.45
CA ARG A 180 -5.91 37.75 54.52
C ARG A 180 -5.41 37.78 55.96
N HIS A 181 -4.54 36.86 56.34
CA HIS A 181 -3.98 36.80 57.70
C HIS A 181 -2.54 36.26 57.70
N GLN A 182 -1.82 36.44 58.81
CA GLN A 182 -0.45 35.90 58.97
C GLN A 182 -0.48 34.41 59.34
N LEU A 183 0.40 33.63 58.71
CA LEU A 183 0.63 32.24 59.06
C LEU A 183 1.34 32.14 60.42
N PRO A 184 0.99 31.13 61.26
CA PRO A 184 1.76 30.82 62.46
C PRO A 184 3.25 30.63 62.14
N ILE A 185 4.15 31.05 63.02
CA ILE A 185 5.61 31.04 62.80
C ILE A 185 6.11 29.65 62.35
N GLU A 186 5.57 28.58 62.94
CA GLU A 186 5.90 27.19 62.62
C GLU A 186 5.47 26.75 61.21
N GLN A 187 4.58 27.50 60.55
CA GLN A 187 4.02 27.17 59.23
C GLN A 187 4.50 28.10 58.11
N GLN A 188 5.31 29.09 58.44
CA GLN A 188 5.87 30.00 57.45
C GLN A 188 6.82 29.23 56.55
N SER A 189 6.60 29.33 55.25
CA SER A 189 7.35 28.59 54.25
C SER A 189 7.76 29.52 53.12
N LYS A 190 8.89 29.24 52.50
CA LYS A 190 9.29 29.90 51.25
C LYS A 190 8.48 29.41 50.04
N LEU A 191 7.65 28.38 50.22
CA LEU A 191 6.80 27.84 49.17
C LEU A 191 5.52 28.66 49.03
N THR A 192 5.09 28.87 47.79
CA THR A 192 3.73 29.30 47.49
C THR A 192 2.89 28.06 47.25
N ALA A 193 1.75 27.92 47.93
CA ALA A 193 0.86 26.78 47.79
C ALA A 193 -0.60 27.18 47.64
N VAL A 194 -1.33 26.40 46.85
CA VAL A 194 -2.78 26.47 46.65
C VAL A 194 -3.38 25.18 47.18
N ILE A 195 -4.28 25.30 48.15
CA ILE A 195 -4.92 24.19 48.85
C ILE A 195 -6.39 24.17 48.45
N LEU A 196 -6.84 23.05 47.92
CA LEU A 196 -8.15 22.84 47.32
C LEU A 196 -8.87 21.72 48.05
N LYS A 197 -9.76 22.07 48.95
CA LYS A 197 -10.68 21.09 49.55
C LYS A 197 -11.77 20.75 48.53
N MET A 198 -11.95 19.47 48.25
CA MET A 198 -12.81 19.04 47.15
C MET A 198 -14.29 19.35 47.44
N ARG A 199 -14.96 20.05 46.52
CA ARG A 199 -16.39 20.41 46.64
C ARG A 199 -17.35 19.27 46.27
N SER A 200 -16.87 18.28 45.52
CA SER A 200 -17.62 17.11 45.07
C SER A 200 -16.79 15.86 45.35
N GLN A 201 -17.44 14.69 45.41
CA GLN A 201 -16.71 13.44 45.56
C GLN A 201 -15.94 13.15 44.28
N TYR A 202 -14.61 13.04 44.38
CA TYR A 202 -13.74 12.54 43.32
C TYR A 202 -13.09 11.25 43.79
N ILE A 203 -13.00 10.26 42.91
CA ILE A 203 -12.27 9.02 43.20
C ILE A 203 -10.91 9.00 42.49
N LEU A 204 -9.91 8.41 43.14
CA LEU A 204 -8.62 8.18 42.52
C LEU A 204 -8.63 6.83 41.80
N LYS A 205 -8.30 6.83 40.51
CA LYS A 205 -8.05 5.62 39.73
C LYS A 205 -6.55 5.39 39.61
N THR A 206 -6.09 4.26 40.13
CA THR A 206 -4.76 3.71 39.87
C THR A 206 -4.90 2.53 38.92
N GLU A 207 -3.89 2.23 38.08
CA GLU A 207 -3.88 0.98 37.32
C GLU A 207 -3.90 -0.20 38.30
N THR A 208 -5.01 -0.92 38.38
CA THR A 208 -4.95 -2.31 38.79
C THR A 208 -4.20 -3.04 37.69
N ASN A 209 -3.19 -3.83 38.06
CA ASN A 209 -2.66 -4.87 37.15
C ASN A 209 -3.88 -5.52 36.48
N LEU A 210 -3.83 -5.61 35.15
CA LEU A 210 -4.81 -6.28 34.31
C LEU A 210 -5.49 -7.43 35.07
N ASP A 211 -6.82 -7.47 35.07
CA ASP A 211 -7.63 -8.60 35.57
C ASP A 211 -7.23 -9.92 34.87
N ILE A 212 -6.12 -10.51 35.33
CA ILE A 212 -5.54 -11.76 34.84
C ILE A 212 -5.22 -12.59 36.08
N ASP A 213 -6.12 -13.51 36.44
CA ASP A 213 -5.78 -14.64 37.32
C ASP A 213 -4.88 -15.59 36.53
N VAL A 214 -3.57 -15.58 36.81
CA VAL A 214 -2.64 -16.61 36.32
C VAL A 214 -2.62 -17.74 37.34
N THR A 215 -3.36 -18.82 37.06
CA THR A 215 -3.25 -20.05 37.84
C THR A 215 -2.02 -20.84 37.40
N THR A 216 -1.01 -20.92 38.26
CA THR A 216 0.18 -21.76 38.08
C THR A 216 0.09 -23.02 38.94
N MET A 217 0.32 -24.19 38.34
CA MET A 217 0.54 -25.44 39.06
C MET A 217 1.93 -25.96 38.70
N LYS A 218 2.69 -26.40 39.72
CA LYS A 218 4.00 -27.04 39.56
C LYS A 218 3.82 -28.45 39.00
N ASN A 219 4.51 -28.77 37.91
CA ASN A 219 4.79 -30.16 37.56
C ASN A 219 5.97 -30.70 38.40
N LYS A 220 6.12 -32.02 38.47
CA LYS A 220 7.08 -32.73 39.33
C LYS A 220 8.57 -32.37 39.10
N ASP A 221 8.87 -31.63 38.02
CA ASP A 221 10.24 -31.20 37.66
C ASP A 221 10.48 -29.68 37.84
N GLY A 222 9.53 -28.92 38.41
CA GLY A 222 9.77 -27.56 38.89
C GLY A 222 9.55 -26.39 37.90
N GLU A 223 9.14 -26.64 36.66
CA GLU A 223 8.76 -25.57 35.71
C GLU A 223 7.26 -25.23 35.72
N TYR A 224 6.95 -23.94 35.58
CA TYR A 224 5.58 -23.39 35.54
C TYR A 224 5.12 -23.17 34.10
N ASN A 225 3.97 -23.73 33.72
CA ASN A 225 3.34 -23.46 32.42
C ASN A 225 1.96 -22.80 32.59
N ILE A 226 1.73 -21.68 31.88
CA ILE A 226 0.49 -20.89 31.86
C ILE A 226 -0.51 -21.56 30.91
N LYS A 227 -1.69 -21.99 31.42
CA LYS A 227 -2.67 -22.72 30.59
C LYS A 227 -3.89 -21.91 30.10
N SER A 228 -4.24 -20.77 30.69
CA SER A 228 -5.37 -19.96 30.18
C SER A 228 -5.48 -18.58 30.81
N VAL A 229 -5.72 -17.57 29.98
CA VAL A 229 -6.15 -16.23 30.40
C VAL A 229 -7.68 -16.17 30.32
N LYS A 230 -8.37 -16.01 31.45
CA LYS A 230 -9.82 -15.75 31.47
C LYS A 230 -10.09 -14.34 31.96
N LYS A 231 -10.64 -13.48 31.10
CA LYS A 231 -11.21 -12.18 31.49
C LYS A 231 -12.45 -12.42 32.37
N LYS A 232 -12.51 -11.80 33.54
CA LYS A 232 -13.74 -11.78 34.35
C LYS A 232 -14.86 -11.05 33.58
N ARG A 233 -16.05 -11.64 33.56
CA ARG A 233 -17.31 -10.98 33.17
C ARG A 233 -17.51 -9.78 34.10
N LYS A 234 -17.70 -8.58 33.53
CA LYS A 234 -18.19 -7.43 34.29
C LYS A 234 -19.60 -7.76 34.78
N GLU A 235 -19.76 -7.84 36.09
CA GLU A 235 -21.08 -7.90 36.73
C GLU A 235 -21.83 -6.59 36.48
N ASN A 236 -23.15 -6.71 36.32
CA ASN A 236 -24.08 -5.61 36.05
C ASN A 236 -24.01 -4.58 37.18
N VAL A 237 -23.37 -3.43 36.91
CA VAL A 237 -23.40 -2.27 37.80
C VAL A 237 -24.65 -1.47 37.47
N THR A 238 -25.64 -1.54 38.37
CA THR A 238 -26.76 -0.60 38.47
C THR A 238 -26.25 0.84 38.45
N MET A 239 -26.92 1.71 37.69
CA MET A 239 -26.67 3.17 37.60
C MET A 239 -26.57 3.80 39.01
N LYS A 240 -25.37 3.82 39.58
CA LYS A 240 -24.97 4.73 40.65
C LYS A 240 -24.37 5.96 39.97
N GLU A 241 -24.66 7.13 40.53
CA GLU A 241 -24.13 8.44 40.13
C GLU A 241 -22.69 8.34 39.58
N ILE A 242 -22.43 8.91 38.41
CA ILE A 242 -21.10 8.92 37.81
C ILE A 242 -20.20 9.81 38.67
N VAL A 243 -19.53 9.21 39.66
CA VAL A 243 -18.53 9.92 40.48
C VAL A 243 -17.33 10.24 39.59
N PRO A 244 -16.93 11.51 39.42
CA PRO A 244 -15.78 11.88 38.61
C PRO A 244 -14.49 11.28 39.19
N ALA A 245 -13.55 10.92 38.31
CA ALA A 245 -12.33 10.21 38.70
C ALA A 245 -11.08 10.91 38.19
N ILE A 246 -10.03 10.97 39.03
CA ILE A 246 -8.69 11.38 38.61
C ILE A 246 -7.88 10.13 38.31
N ASP A 247 -7.44 9.97 37.06
CA ASP A 247 -6.56 8.87 36.65
C ASP A 247 -5.09 9.23 36.90
N LEU A 248 -4.43 8.46 37.78
CA LEU A 248 -3.07 8.72 38.18
C LEU A 248 -2.06 8.51 37.04
N THR A 249 -2.28 7.54 36.14
CA THR A 249 -1.39 7.32 34.99
C THR A 249 -1.47 8.49 34.01
N GLN A 250 -2.69 8.97 33.75
CA GLN A 250 -2.90 10.14 32.89
C GLN A 250 -2.27 11.39 33.51
N LEU A 251 -2.41 11.58 34.82
CA LEU A 251 -1.80 12.70 35.54
C LEU A 251 -0.26 12.69 35.46
N LYS A 252 0.37 11.52 35.66
CA LYS A 252 1.83 11.36 35.51
C LYS A 252 2.27 11.72 34.09
N THR A 253 1.59 11.16 33.09
CA THR A 253 1.85 11.42 31.67
C THR A 253 1.70 12.91 31.32
N TYR A 254 0.66 13.55 31.85
CA TYR A 254 0.40 14.97 31.68
C TYR A 254 1.57 15.81 32.22
N PHE A 255 1.96 15.64 33.48
CA PHE A 255 3.05 16.41 34.07
C PHE A 255 4.40 16.17 33.37
N THR A 256 4.68 14.95 32.92
CA THR A 256 5.87 14.65 32.13
C THR A 256 5.89 15.45 30.81
N LYS A 257 4.77 15.53 30.09
CA LYS A 257 4.66 16.34 28.85
C LYS A 257 4.77 17.83 29.10
N VAL A 258 4.16 18.33 30.17
CA VAL A 258 4.24 19.74 30.55
C VAL A 258 5.69 20.16 30.78
N LEU A 259 6.49 19.30 31.39
CA LEU A 259 7.89 19.59 31.71
C LEU A 259 8.75 19.85 30.46
N SER A 260 8.35 19.44 29.26
CA SER A 260 9.13 19.60 28.02
C SER A 260 9.57 21.05 27.76
N PHE A 261 8.64 22.01 27.88
CA PHE A 261 8.89 23.41 27.50
C PHE A 261 8.79 24.41 28.66
N THR A 262 8.74 23.94 29.91
CA THR A 262 8.88 24.83 31.08
C THR A 262 10.21 25.58 31.04
N LYS A 263 10.19 26.87 31.37
CA LYS A 263 11.36 27.75 31.30
C LYS A 263 12.27 27.60 32.52
N TYR A 264 11.68 27.44 33.70
CA TYR A 264 12.41 27.37 34.97
C TYR A 264 12.17 26.06 35.72
N ILE A 265 10.96 25.48 35.63
CA ILE A 265 10.64 24.23 36.32
C ILE A 265 11.47 23.10 35.72
N ASN A 266 12.26 22.45 36.57
CA ASN A 266 13.10 21.30 36.22
C ASN A 266 12.67 20.03 36.94
N GLU A 267 11.82 20.12 37.96
CA GLU A 267 11.41 18.97 38.77
C GLU A 267 9.93 19.04 39.15
N ILE A 268 9.21 17.94 38.96
CA ILE A 268 7.81 17.76 39.37
C ILE A 268 7.69 16.55 40.28
N LEU A 269 7.05 16.72 41.44
CA LEU A 269 6.81 15.71 42.45
C LEU A 269 5.32 15.46 42.66
N ILE A 270 4.89 14.20 42.67
CA ILE A 270 3.52 13.79 43.01
C ILE A 270 3.54 12.97 44.31
N LYS A 271 2.74 13.39 45.29
CA LYS A 271 2.49 12.66 46.54
C LYS A 271 1.03 12.26 46.73
N ILE A 272 0.82 11.14 47.41
CA ILE A 272 -0.50 10.71 47.89
C ILE A 272 -0.38 10.42 49.39
N ASN A 273 -1.21 11.07 50.21
CA ASN A 273 -1.18 10.94 51.68
C ASN A 273 0.25 11.07 52.27
N GLY A 274 1.03 12.02 51.77
CA GLY A 274 2.43 12.25 52.18
C GLY A 274 3.47 11.30 51.58
N CYS A 275 3.08 10.22 50.92
CA CYS A 275 3.98 9.27 50.24
C CYS A 275 4.32 9.75 48.82
N THR A 276 5.60 9.74 48.44
CA THR A 276 6.04 10.04 47.06
C THR A 276 5.68 8.88 46.12
N ILE A 277 4.91 9.18 45.07
CA ILE A 277 4.42 8.18 44.09
C ILE A 277 5.02 8.39 42.70
N PHE A 278 5.44 9.61 42.39
CA PHE A 278 6.07 9.93 41.11
C PHE A 278 6.96 11.16 41.25
N GLN A 279 8.13 11.11 40.64
CA GLN A 279 9.06 12.24 40.59
C GLN A 279 9.72 12.21 39.22
N VAL A 280 9.57 13.30 38.46
CA VAL A 280 10.17 13.46 37.13
C VAL A 280 11.00 14.73 37.11
N SER A 281 12.18 14.65 36.50
CA SER A 281 13.08 15.79 36.34
C SER A 281 13.54 15.98 34.89
N LYS A 282 13.86 17.22 34.53
CA LYS A 282 14.42 17.63 33.24
C LYS A 282 15.77 18.28 33.47
N THR A 283 16.74 17.89 32.65
CA THR A 283 18.06 18.51 32.57
C THR A 283 18.37 18.90 31.13
N MET A 284 19.08 20.00 30.93
CA MET A 284 19.47 20.48 29.61
C MET A 284 20.99 20.58 29.51
N LYS A 285 21.56 20.03 28.44
CA LYS A 285 22.99 20.11 28.14
C LYS A 285 23.19 20.74 26.77
N ILE A 286 24.02 21.78 26.67
CA ILE A 286 24.35 22.41 25.38
C ILE A 286 25.23 21.46 24.59
N VAL A 287 24.90 21.24 23.31
CA VAL A 287 25.70 20.43 22.39
C VAL A 287 26.84 21.32 21.85
N PRO A 288 28.11 21.09 22.22
CA PRO A 288 29.22 21.99 21.87
C PRO A 288 29.62 21.92 20.38
N SER A 289 29.25 20.81 19.73
CA SER A 289 29.55 20.49 18.34
C SER A 289 28.35 20.84 17.47
N ILE A 290 28.31 22.08 16.98
CA ILE A 290 27.81 22.59 15.69
C ILE A 290 27.87 24.11 15.85
N ARG A 291 29.04 24.72 15.61
CA ARG A 291 29.03 26.13 15.17
C ARG A 291 28.39 26.06 13.79
N SER A 292 27.13 26.48 13.67
CA SER A 292 26.42 26.50 12.39
C SER A 292 27.33 27.11 11.33
N THR A 293 27.73 26.31 10.35
CA THR A 293 28.46 26.80 9.16
C THR A 293 27.55 27.69 8.29
N LEU A 294 26.23 27.64 8.54
CA LEU A 294 25.20 28.48 7.93
C LEU A 294 25.10 29.84 8.64
N PRO A 295 25.03 30.97 7.91
CA PRO A 295 24.89 32.31 8.48
C PRO A 295 23.46 32.50 9.01
N PHE A 296 23.18 32.03 10.23
CA PHE A 296 21.83 32.14 10.81
C PHE A 296 21.56 33.52 11.46
N LYS A 297 22.61 34.27 11.80
CA LYS A 297 22.48 35.53 12.54
C LYS A 297 21.89 36.64 11.66
N ASN A 298 20.84 37.29 12.15
CA ASN A 298 20.06 38.32 11.47
C ASN A 298 19.33 37.80 10.21
N THR A 299 18.94 36.53 10.19
CA THR A 299 18.15 35.98 9.09
C THR A 299 16.69 36.43 9.24
N PRO A 300 16.11 37.15 8.28
CA PRO A 300 14.73 37.55 8.36
C PRO A 300 13.78 36.40 8.01
N SER A 301 12.58 36.43 8.56
CA SER A 301 11.47 35.57 8.15
C SER A 301 10.92 35.99 6.79
N MET A 302 10.08 35.15 6.16
CA MET A 302 9.56 35.41 4.80
C MET A 302 8.84 36.77 4.66
N SER A 303 8.13 37.23 5.70
CA SER A 303 7.46 38.52 5.69
C SER A 303 8.25 39.64 6.39
N ASN A 304 9.50 39.36 6.80
CA ASN A 304 10.38 40.23 7.59
C ASN A 304 9.79 40.67 8.95
N MET A 305 8.76 39.99 9.44
CA MET A 305 8.17 40.26 10.76
C MET A 305 9.04 39.75 11.92
N LEU A 306 9.93 38.79 11.65
CA LEU A 306 10.83 38.20 12.63
C LEU A 306 12.26 38.22 12.10
N ILE A 307 13.22 38.54 12.96
CA ILE A 307 14.66 38.48 12.66
C ILE A 307 15.30 37.49 13.62
N PHE A 308 15.82 36.39 13.10
CA PHE A 308 16.43 35.35 13.93
C PHE A 308 17.84 35.77 14.41
N ASN A 309 18.03 35.76 15.72
CA ASN A 309 19.24 36.29 16.38
C ASN A 309 20.14 35.19 16.93
N SER A 310 19.56 34.07 17.38
CA SER A 310 20.27 32.96 18.02
C SER A 310 19.74 31.61 17.54
N PHE A 311 20.61 30.61 17.46
CA PHE A 311 20.24 29.21 17.26
C PHE A 311 21.06 28.37 18.24
N ILE A 312 20.39 27.73 19.19
CA ILE A 312 21.03 26.97 20.26
C ILE A 312 20.48 25.55 20.25
N GLN A 313 21.36 24.58 20.03
CA GLN A 313 21.04 23.16 20.12
C GLN A 313 21.48 22.58 21.48
N THR A 314 20.60 21.82 22.10
CA THR A 314 20.77 21.21 23.42
C THR A 314 20.18 19.81 23.45
N GLU A 315 20.69 18.95 24.31
CA GLU A 315 20.06 17.67 24.67
C GLU A 315 19.22 17.87 25.93
N GLN A 316 17.93 17.52 25.89
CA GLN A 316 17.04 17.50 27.05
C GLN A 316 16.88 16.07 27.55
N THR A 317 17.26 15.79 28.79
CA THR A 317 17.11 14.48 29.42
C THR A 317 16.04 14.51 30.49
N PHE A 318 15.04 13.65 30.34
CA PHE A 318 13.95 13.42 31.27
C PHE A 318 14.20 12.15 32.06
N SER A 319 14.17 12.23 33.39
CA SER A 319 14.40 11.09 34.27
C SER A 319 13.27 10.95 35.28
N ILE A 320 12.77 9.72 35.44
CA ILE A 320 11.85 9.36 36.52
C ILE A 320 12.68 8.71 37.63
N ALA A 321 12.50 9.15 38.87
CA ALA A 321 13.24 8.61 40.00
C ALA A 321 13.10 7.07 40.09
N ASN A 322 14.23 6.37 40.24
CA ASN A 322 14.33 4.91 40.30
C ASN A 322 13.89 4.16 39.02
N ALA A 323 13.86 4.83 37.86
CA ALA A 323 13.49 4.24 36.57
C ALA A 323 14.45 4.66 35.43
N SER A 324 14.06 4.40 34.18
CA SER A 324 14.81 4.77 32.98
C SER A 324 14.78 6.29 32.72
N SER A 325 15.73 6.77 31.92
CA SER A 325 15.77 8.15 31.42
C SER A 325 15.60 8.19 29.90
N LEU A 326 15.05 9.28 29.38
CA LEU A 326 14.89 9.54 27.95
C LEU A 326 15.57 10.85 27.58
N THR A 327 16.42 10.84 26.55
CA THR A 327 17.08 12.04 26.03
C THR A 327 16.52 12.37 24.65
N LEU A 328 16.13 13.64 24.47
CA LEU A 328 15.62 14.20 23.23
C LEU A 328 16.48 15.39 22.77
N ASN A 329 16.56 15.60 21.46
CA ASN A 329 17.18 16.76 20.87
C ASN A 329 16.26 17.97 21.01
N HIS A 330 16.81 19.11 21.40
CA HIS A 330 16.08 20.36 21.57
C HIS A 330 16.81 21.51 20.89
N VAL A 331 16.07 22.31 20.13
CA VAL A 331 16.57 23.53 19.49
C VAL A 331 15.79 24.72 20.01
N SER A 332 16.49 25.80 20.33
CA SER A 332 15.91 27.08 20.74
C SER A 332 16.44 28.20 19.87
N VAL A 333 15.53 28.99 19.31
CA VAL A 333 15.81 30.15 18.46
C VAL A 333 15.16 31.37 19.06
N ASP A 334 15.95 32.42 19.32
CA ASP A 334 15.41 33.73 19.69
C ASP A 334 15.28 34.60 18.44
N ALA A 335 14.12 35.23 18.28
CA ALA A 335 13.77 36.09 17.16
C ALA A 335 13.34 37.47 17.66
N GLN A 336 13.83 38.54 17.05
CA GLN A 336 13.34 39.89 17.28
C GLN A 336 12.11 40.17 16.43
N VAL A 337 11.08 40.81 17.01
CA VAL A 337 9.84 41.15 16.32
C VAL A 337 9.96 42.53 15.67
N THR A 338 9.67 42.60 14.36
CA THR A 338 9.68 43.82 13.54
C THR A 338 8.33 43.98 12.85
N ILE A 339 7.42 44.73 13.45
CA ILE A 339 6.06 44.98 12.94
C ILE A 339 5.81 46.48 12.76
N ASP A 340 4.93 46.84 11.82
CA ASP A 340 4.51 48.22 11.62
C ASP A 340 3.58 48.72 12.76
N GLU A 341 3.47 50.04 12.91
CA GLU A 341 2.67 50.65 13.99
C GLU A 341 1.17 50.35 13.86
N GLU A 342 0.66 50.17 12.64
CA GLU A 342 -0.75 49.88 12.40
C GLU A 342 -1.12 48.47 12.89
N PHE A 343 -0.30 47.48 12.55
CA PHE A 343 -0.43 46.09 13.00
C PHE A 343 -0.28 45.99 14.52
N HIS A 344 0.69 46.71 15.09
CA HIS A 344 0.86 46.79 16.54
C HIS A 344 -0.39 47.32 17.24
N TYR A 345 -0.96 48.43 16.74
CA TYR A 345 -2.18 49.03 17.29
C TYR A 345 -3.38 48.07 17.24
N GLN A 346 -3.60 47.39 16.12
CA GLN A 346 -4.74 46.47 15.98
C GLN A 346 -4.60 45.24 16.88
N ILE A 347 -3.42 44.63 16.95
CA ILE A 347 -3.18 43.51 17.88
C ILE A 347 -3.36 43.98 19.33
N GLN A 348 -2.83 45.14 19.71
CA GLN A 348 -3.01 45.66 21.07
C GLN A 348 -4.48 45.93 21.40
N ARG A 349 -5.27 46.41 20.43
CA ARG A 349 -6.71 46.63 20.58
C ARG A 349 -7.47 45.32 20.83
N ILE A 350 -7.12 44.26 20.09
CA ILE A 350 -7.75 42.93 20.17
C ILE A 350 -7.30 42.20 21.45
N MET A 351 -5.99 42.08 21.64
CA MET A 351 -5.40 41.29 22.72
C MET A 351 -5.41 41.98 24.08
N LYS A 352 -5.61 43.31 24.11
CA LYS A 352 -5.38 44.17 25.28
C LYS A 352 -3.93 44.16 25.79
N LYS A 353 -3.02 43.57 25.02
CA LYS A 353 -1.58 43.50 25.28
C LYS A 353 -0.81 43.71 23.98
N SER A 354 0.36 44.32 24.09
CA SER A 354 1.33 44.38 23.00
C SER A 354 1.94 42.99 22.75
N LEU A 355 2.38 42.74 21.52
CA LEU A 355 3.24 41.60 21.21
C LEU A 355 4.61 41.77 21.89
N PRO A 356 5.31 40.66 22.22
CA PRO A 356 6.66 40.72 22.76
C PRO A 356 7.65 41.27 21.72
N SER A 357 8.67 41.99 22.20
CA SER A 357 9.75 42.51 21.34
C SER A 357 10.68 41.39 20.85
N ASN A 358 10.74 40.28 21.59
CA ASN A 358 11.45 39.07 21.20
C ASN A 358 10.57 37.84 21.42
N VAL A 359 10.58 36.93 20.46
CA VAL A 359 9.88 35.65 20.52
C VAL A 359 10.92 34.54 20.58
N ARG A 360 10.63 33.51 21.38
CA ARG A 360 11.40 32.27 21.37
C ARG A 360 10.62 31.17 20.64
N ILE A 361 11.31 30.46 19.77
CA ILE A 361 10.81 29.27 19.06
C ILE A 361 11.64 28.08 19.55
N GLN A 362 10.97 27.05 20.05
CA GLN A 362 11.60 25.84 20.55
C GLN A 362 11.05 24.61 19.87
N LEU A 363 11.93 23.65 19.59
CA LEU A 363 11.62 22.38 18.94
C LEU A 363 12.21 21.25 19.77
N LEU A 364 11.46 20.17 19.96
CA LEU A 364 11.90 18.97 20.68
C LEU A 364 11.63 17.72 19.82
N PHE A 365 12.65 16.91 19.58
CA PHE A 365 12.61 15.78 18.64
C PHE A 365 13.52 14.63 19.04
N ALA A 366 13.28 13.45 18.48
CA ALA A 366 14.05 12.24 18.80
C ALA A 366 15.44 12.26 18.14
N PRO A 367 16.52 11.87 18.85
CA PRO A 367 17.83 11.67 18.23
C PRO A 367 17.89 10.36 17.44
N ASP A 368 18.75 10.30 16.42
CA ASP A 368 18.86 9.18 15.47
C ASP A 368 18.99 7.81 16.13
N ASN A 369 19.81 7.71 17.19
CA ASN A 369 20.06 6.48 17.93
C ASN A 369 18.81 5.95 18.65
N LEU A 370 17.97 6.84 19.16
CA LEU A 370 16.72 6.48 19.83
C LEU A 370 15.74 5.89 18.82
N ILE A 371 15.62 6.49 17.63
CA ILE A 371 14.69 6.04 16.60
C ILE A 371 15.07 4.63 16.10
N ALA A 372 16.35 4.39 15.84
CA ALA A 372 16.87 3.08 15.46
C ALA A 372 16.63 2.00 16.55
N SER A 373 16.75 2.36 17.83
CA SER A 373 16.50 1.45 18.95
C SER A 373 15.02 1.08 19.13
N GLN A 374 14.10 1.98 18.80
CA GLN A 374 12.65 1.76 18.98
C GLN A 374 12.05 0.86 17.90
N GLN A 375 12.55 0.91 16.66
CA GLN A 375 12.10 0.01 15.59
C GLN A 375 12.44 -1.46 15.86
N SER A 376 13.56 -1.73 16.53
CA SER A 376 14.00 -3.10 16.86
C SER A 376 13.27 -3.73 18.04
N GLN A 377 12.46 -2.97 18.79
CA GLN A 377 11.76 -3.42 20.01
C GLN A 377 10.25 -3.67 19.84
N SER A 378 9.75 -3.72 18.60
CA SER A 378 8.32 -3.81 18.26
C SER A 378 7.57 -5.07 18.75
N SER A 379 8.24 -5.97 19.50
CA SER A 379 7.70 -7.25 19.97
C SER A 379 7.70 -7.47 21.49
N SER A 380 7.84 -6.44 22.33
CA SER A 380 7.69 -6.60 23.80
C SER A 380 6.38 -6.04 24.33
N VAL A 381 5.42 -6.93 24.59
CA VAL A 381 4.09 -6.63 25.18
C VAL A 381 4.18 -6.18 26.66
N PHE A 382 5.39 -6.03 27.21
CA PHE A 382 5.64 -5.73 28.62
C PHE A 382 6.72 -4.64 28.81
N SER A 383 6.41 -3.40 28.44
CA SER A 383 7.23 -2.24 28.86
C SER A 383 6.72 -1.68 30.20
N ASP A 384 7.64 -1.38 31.12
CA ASP A 384 7.34 -0.75 32.42
C ASP A 384 6.51 0.54 32.23
N LEU A 385 5.60 0.83 33.16
CA LEU A 385 4.73 2.01 33.12
C LEU A 385 5.55 3.31 32.99
N ASN A 386 6.69 3.41 33.69
CA ASN A 386 7.55 4.59 33.62
C ASN A 386 8.16 4.76 32.22
N THR A 387 8.54 3.67 31.57
CA THR A 387 9.03 3.70 30.17
C THR A 387 7.91 4.11 29.22
N ARG A 388 6.67 3.64 29.41
CA ARG A 388 5.51 4.08 28.62
C ARG A 388 5.24 5.58 28.80
N ILE A 389 5.37 6.10 30.02
CA ILE A 389 5.22 7.54 30.32
C ILE A 389 6.32 8.34 29.62
N LEU A 390 7.58 7.93 29.68
CA LEU A 390 8.68 8.63 29.00
C LEU A 390 8.53 8.55 27.47
N ASN A 391 8.20 7.39 26.91
CA ASN A 391 7.98 7.23 25.48
C ASN A 391 6.85 8.11 24.95
N SER A 392 5.94 8.57 25.81
CA SER A 392 4.90 9.55 25.42
C SER A 392 5.43 10.94 25.05
N LEU A 393 6.70 11.23 25.34
CA LEU A 393 7.44 12.44 24.92
C LEU A 393 8.05 12.32 23.52
N ILE A 394 8.08 11.11 22.93
CA ILE A 394 8.64 10.91 21.61
C ILE A 394 7.61 11.42 20.59
N PRO A 395 7.95 12.41 19.75
CA PRO A 395 7.01 12.97 18.77
C PRO A 395 6.84 12.08 17.51
N LEU A 396 7.02 10.77 17.66
CA LEU A 396 6.92 9.76 16.60
C LEU A 396 6.12 8.56 17.11
N LYS A 397 5.30 7.98 16.23
CA LYS A 397 4.63 6.70 16.45
C LYS A 397 5.24 5.64 15.54
N PHE A 398 5.51 4.48 16.12
CA PHE A 398 6.02 3.31 15.39
C PHE A 398 4.85 2.35 15.17
N GLN A 399 4.40 2.19 13.92
CA GLN A 399 3.28 1.31 13.54
C GLN A 399 3.64 0.52 12.30
N ASP A 400 3.51 -0.82 12.34
CA ASP A 400 3.68 -1.70 11.17
C ASP A 400 4.95 -1.36 10.35
N GLU A 401 6.11 -1.29 11.03
CA GLU A 401 7.43 -0.90 10.49
C GLU A 401 7.57 0.56 10.00
N ASN A 402 6.48 1.32 9.92
CA ASN A 402 6.49 2.74 9.53
C ASN A 402 6.62 3.69 10.74
N ILE A 403 7.34 4.79 10.53
CA ILE A 403 7.50 5.88 11.48
C ILE A 403 6.55 7.01 11.07
N ILE A 404 5.59 7.34 11.94
CA ILE A 404 4.58 8.37 11.67
C ILE A 404 4.81 9.57 12.60
N PRO A 405 4.91 10.80 12.06
CA PRO A 405 4.89 12.04 12.83
C PRO A 405 3.74 12.13 13.82
N SER A 406 4.05 12.44 15.09
CA SER A 406 3.05 12.68 16.12
C SER A 406 3.42 13.82 17.07
N GLY A 407 4.17 14.79 16.58
CA GLY A 407 4.49 15.99 17.32
C GLY A 407 3.23 16.80 17.69
N LEU A 408 3.36 17.67 18.68
CA LEU A 408 2.29 18.50 19.25
C LEU A 408 2.73 19.96 19.28
N VAL A 409 1.78 20.87 19.16
CA VAL A 409 2.00 22.30 19.34
C VAL A 409 1.79 22.67 20.81
N PHE A 410 2.70 23.44 21.38
CA PHE A 410 2.72 23.87 22.78
C PHE A 410 2.62 25.39 22.85
N ILE A 411 1.61 25.89 23.56
CA ILE A 411 1.39 27.32 23.81
C ILE A 411 1.45 27.53 25.31
N GLY A 412 2.68 27.58 25.83
CA GLY A 412 2.98 27.35 27.25
C GLY A 412 2.84 25.86 27.63
N LEU A 413 1.70 25.24 27.32
CA LEU A 413 1.40 23.83 27.59
C LEU A 413 0.90 23.12 26.32
N GLY A 414 0.90 21.79 26.32
CA GLY A 414 0.56 20.98 25.14
C GLY A 414 -0.89 21.16 24.72
N THR A 415 -1.11 21.61 23.48
CA THR A 415 -2.44 21.74 22.88
C THR A 415 -2.94 20.40 22.32
N HIS A 416 -4.21 20.32 21.94
CA HIS A 416 -4.73 19.14 21.20
C HIS A 416 -4.24 19.11 19.74
N GLN A 417 -3.65 20.20 19.27
CA GLN A 417 -3.17 20.34 17.91
C GLN A 417 -1.84 19.60 17.71
N THR A 418 -1.80 18.69 16.73
CA THR A 418 -0.56 18.07 16.29
C THR A 418 0.30 19.06 15.49
N SER A 419 1.62 18.93 15.51
CA SER A 419 2.49 19.80 14.68
C SER A 419 2.52 19.35 13.20
N GLY A 420 2.03 18.14 12.90
CA GLY A 420 2.12 17.55 11.56
C GLY A 420 3.53 17.04 11.20
N ILE A 421 4.50 17.12 12.12
CA ILE A 421 5.89 16.73 11.91
C ILE A 421 6.40 15.91 13.10
N GLY A 422 7.55 15.24 12.92
CA GLY A 422 8.21 14.44 13.97
C GLY A 422 8.86 15.25 15.08
N MET A 423 8.30 16.42 15.42
CA MET A 423 8.85 17.38 16.38
C MET A 423 7.72 18.02 17.19
N HIS A 424 7.88 18.10 18.51
CA HIS A 424 7.05 19.01 19.31
C HIS A 424 7.51 20.45 19.11
N VAL A 425 6.56 21.37 19.06
CA VAL A 425 6.81 22.78 18.71
C VAL A 425 6.28 23.68 19.80
N HIS A 426 7.10 24.62 20.28
CA HIS A 426 6.67 25.65 21.22
C HIS A 426 7.05 27.04 20.70
N SER A 427 6.08 27.96 20.70
CA SER A 427 6.32 29.38 20.40
C SER A 427 5.19 30.26 20.94
N HIS A 428 5.28 31.58 20.72
CA HIS A 428 4.29 32.59 21.12
C HIS A 428 3.09 32.63 20.16
N LEU A 429 2.56 31.46 19.81
CA LEU A 429 1.31 31.33 19.06
C LEU A 429 0.15 31.79 19.95
N ILE A 430 -0.79 32.53 19.37
CA ILE A 430 -1.97 33.01 20.08
C ILE A 430 -3.05 31.92 19.98
N PRO A 431 -3.52 31.38 21.10
CA PRO A 431 -4.55 30.35 21.09
C PRO A 431 -5.95 30.96 21.02
N THR A 432 -6.94 30.12 20.70
CA THR A 432 -8.37 30.40 20.85
C THR A 432 -8.74 30.66 22.32
N ILE A 433 -9.95 31.17 22.56
CA ILE A 433 -10.46 31.47 23.92
C ILE A 433 -10.42 30.24 24.84
N GLU A 434 -10.71 29.05 24.29
CA GLU A 434 -10.69 27.75 24.99
C GLU A 434 -9.26 27.29 25.32
N ARG A 435 -8.25 27.90 24.68
CA ARG A 435 -6.81 27.59 24.80
C ARG A 435 -6.40 26.19 24.34
N GLU A 436 -7.25 25.55 23.54
CA GLU A 436 -7.04 24.18 23.06
C GLU A 436 -6.46 24.12 21.65
N ASN A 437 -6.66 25.18 20.86
CA ASN A 437 -6.26 25.27 19.45
C ASN A 437 -5.64 26.64 19.13
N VAL A 438 -4.84 26.74 18.06
CA VAL A 438 -4.30 27.99 17.53
C VAL A 438 -5.43 28.82 16.90
N ASP A 439 -5.49 30.12 17.19
CA ASP A 439 -6.53 30.99 16.63
C ASP A 439 -6.16 31.45 15.22
N LEU A 440 -7.00 31.13 14.24
CA LEU A 440 -6.89 31.59 12.86
C LEU A 440 -8.14 32.37 12.39
N GLN A 441 -9.07 32.70 13.30
CA GLN A 441 -10.33 33.36 12.95
C GLN A 441 -10.18 34.86 12.80
N ASP A 442 -9.48 35.53 13.72
CA ASP A 442 -9.22 36.96 13.60
C ASP A 442 -8.11 37.23 12.55
N PRO A 443 -8.30 38.13 11.58
CA PRO A 443 -7.34 38.34 10.50
C PRO A 443 -5.93 38.77 10.97
N TYR A 444 -5.82 39.56 12.03
CA TYR A 444 -4.54 40.04 12.55
C TYR A 444 -3.85 38.94 13.37
N ILE A 445 -4.59 38.23 14.20
CA ILE A 445 -4.07 37.07 14.95
C ILE A 445 -3.64 35.95 13.99
N ALA A 446 -4.46 35.67 12.96
CA ALA A 446 -4.15 34.70 11.93
C ALA A 446 -2.88 35.07 11.17
N LYS A 447 -2.67 36.36 10.85
CA LYS A 447 -1.44 36.84 10.21
C LYS A 447 -0.21 36.56 11.08
N TRP A 448 -0.28 36.87 12.38
CA TRP A 448 0.79 36.59 13.35
C TRP A 448 1.08 35.10 13.49
N ASN A 449 0.03 34.28 13.68
CA ASN A 449 0.18 32.84 13.85
C ASN A 449 0.72 32.16 12.59
N LYS A 450 0.24 32.55 11.40
CA LYS A 450 0.78 32.05 10.11
C LYS A 450 2.24 32.42 9.92
N GLU A 451 2.65 33.62 10.35
CA GLU A 451 4.04 34.04 10.32
C GLU A 451 4.92 33.15 11.20
N LEU A 452 4.52 32.92 12.46
CA LEU A 452 5.25 32.03 13.37
C LEU A 452 5.33 30.61 12.83
N LEU A 453 4.24 30.06 12.31
CA LEU A 453 4.22 28.71 11.71
C LEU A 453 5.16 28.63 10.50
N SER A 454 5.22 29.67 9.67
CA SER A 454 6.17 29.73 8.55
C SER A 454 7.63 29.83 9.03
N SER A 455 7.91 30.64 10.05
CA SER A 455 9.23 30.74 10.67
C SER A 455 9.67 29.42 11.32
N ILE A 456 8.76 28.70 11.97
CA ILE A 456 9.01 27.34 12.48
C ILE A 456 9.43 26.43 11.32
N GLY A 457 8.72 26.49 10.19
CA GLY A 457 9.07 25.76 8.97
C GLY A 457 10.48 26.07 8.45
N GLN A 458 10.89 27.35 8.45
CA GLN A 458 12.24 27.77 8.09
C GLN A 458 13.31 27.19 9.03
N ILE A 459 13.05 27.17 10.34
CA ILE A 459 13.99 26.64 11.34
C ILE A 459 14.14 25.12 11.18
N ILE A 460 13.03 24.40 10.97
CA ILE A 460 13.05 22.96 10.72
C ILE A 460 13.90 22.62 9.49
N ARG A 461 13.77 23.42 8.42
CA ARG A 461 14.59 23.28 7.21
C ARG A 461 16.08 23.36 7.52
N LEU A 462 16.47 24.32 8.36
CA LEU A 462 17.86 24.51 8.74
C LEU A 462 18.38 23.38 9.63
N ILE A 463 17.55 22.86 10.54
CA ILE A 463 17.87 21.66 11.32
C ILE A 463 18.10 20.48 10.38
N TYR A 464 17.20 20.29 9.41
CA TYR A 464 17.33 19.24 8.42
C TYR A 464 18.61 19.38 7.58
N ASP A 465 18.93 20.58 7.09
CA ASP A 465 20.19 20.86 6.38
C ASP A 465 21.41 20.48 7.24
N GLN A 466 21.41 20.83 8.52
CA GLN A 466 22.50 20.50 9.45
C GLN A 466 22.62 18.99 9.67
N GLU A 467 21.51 18.30 9.96
CA GLU A 467 21.50 16.84 10.16
C GLU A 467 21.95 16.09 8.91
N MET A 468 21.58 16.56 7.71
CA MET A 468 22.03 15.96 6.46
C MET A 468 23.54 16.16 6.24
N ILE A 469 24.09 17.34 6.57
CA ILE A 469 25.54 17.59 6.49
C ILE A 469 26.30 16.69 7.48
N ILE A 470 25.84 16.61 8.73
CA ILE A 470 26.47 15.80 9.78
C ILE A 470 26.48 14.31 9.40
N ASN A 471 25.40 13.83 8.79
CA ASN A 471 25.26 12.43 8.40
C ASN A 471 25.97 12.11 7.07
N ALA A 472 26.11 13.07 6.15
CA ALA A 472 26.87 12.87 4.90
C ALA A 472 28.36 12.55 5.15
N ASP A 473 28.96 13.09 6.21
CA ASP A 473 30.36 12.82 6.57
C ASP A 473 30.58 11.43 7.22
N LYS A 474 29.49 10.74 7.61
CA LYS A 474 29.56 9.40 8.20
C LYS A 474 29.58 8.34 7.09
N THR A 475 30.77 7.84 6.75
CA THR A 475 31.06 6.89 5.65
C THR A 475 30.39 5.50 5.73
N GLN A 476 29.45 5.26 6.65
CA GLN A 476 28.85 3.95 6.94
C GLN A 476 27.32 3.92 6.97
N LEU A 477 26.63 5.01 6.65
CA LEU A 477 25.16 5.01 6.69
C LEU A 477 24.57 4.26 5.49
N THR A 478 23.72 3.27 5.76
CA THR A 478 22.92 2.58 4.75
C THR A 478 21.69 3.42 4.37
N VAL A 479 21.01 3.03 3.29
CA VAL A 479 19.76 3.69 2.86
C VAL A 479 18.68 3.63 3.95
N ASP A 480 18.61 2.54 4.70
CA ASP A 480 17.67 2.36 5.82
C ASP A 480 17.90 3.38 6.94
N ASN A 481 19.16 3.70 7.24
CA ASN A 481 19.48 4.74 8.23
C ASN A 481 18.97 6.12 7.79
N TYR A 482 19.08 6.45 6.48
CA TYR A 482 18.54 7.70 5.96
C TYR A 482 17.01 7.70 5.97
N ASP A 483 16.36 6.59 5.65
CA ASP A 483 14.90 6.47 5.67
C ASP A 483 14.33 6.77 7.08
N ILE A 484 15.00 6.27 8.12
CA ILE A 484 14.65 6.52 9.52
C ILE A 484 14.78 8.00 9.88
N ILE A 485 15.90 8.64 9.52
CA ILE A 485 16.13 10.07 9.79
C ILE A 485 15.09 10.93 9.05
N LEU A 486 14.90 10.66 7.76
CA LEU A 486 13.98 11.39 6.88
C LEU A 486 12.53 11.26 7.33
N SER A 487 12.15 10.14 7.94
CA SER A 487 10.81 9.93 8.48
C SER A 487 10.43 10.96 9.54
N SER A 488 11.39 11.46 10.32
CA SER A 488 11.16 12.52 11.33
C SER A 488 10.78 13.87 10.70
N TYR A 489 11.17 14.07 9.44
CA TYR A 489 10.87 15.27 8.65
C TYR A 489 9.69 15.07 7.70
N SER A 490 9.05 13.90 7.71
CA SER A 490 7.83 13.68 6.93
C SER A 490 6.70 14.59 7.43
N PHE A 491 5.83 15.01 6.50
CA PHE A 491 4.76 15.95 6.76
C PHE A 491 3.40 15.27 6.75
N GLN A 492 2.58 15.56 7.76
CA GLN A 492 1.21 15.12 7.88
C GLN A 492 0.32 16.35 8.13
N PRO A 493 -0.94 16.33 7.64
CA PRO A 493 -1.91 17.34 8.03
C PRO A 493 -2.02 17.43 9.55
N SER A 494 -1.99 18.66 10.06
CA SER A 494 -2.15 18.96 11.48
C SER A 494 -3.60 18.69 11.91
N VAL A 495 -3.82 18.03 13.05
CA VAL A 495 -5.15 17.61 13.55
C VAL A 495 -5.39 18.24 14.92
N PRO A 496 -6.59 18.76 15.26
CA PRO A 496 -7.83 18.70 14.48
C PRO A 496 -7.95 19.71 13.33
N ASN A 497 -7.26 20.84 13.38
CA ASN A 497 -7.34 21.85 12.32
C ASN A 497 -6.21 21.73 11.28
N ASN A 498 -6.56 21.29 10.07
CA ASN A 498 -5.61 21.13 8.96
C ASN A 498 -5.03 22.47 8.44
N GLU A 499 -5.64 23.61 8.75
CA GLU A 499 -5.11 24.93 8.36
C GLU A 499 -3.82 25.30 9.12
N ILE A 500 -3.53 24.62 10.23
CA ILE A 500 -2.28 24.77 11.00
C ILE A 500 -1.21 23.88 10.33
N ASP A 501 -0.98 24.09 9.04
CA ASP A 501 0.10 23.44 8.32
C ASP A 501 1.39 24.19 8.64
N ILE A 502 2.35 23.55 9.31
CA ILE A 502 3.70 24.09 9.42
C ILE A 502 4.31 24.03 8.02
N VAL A 503 4.10 25.11 7.27
CA VAL A 503 4.65 25.26 5.93
C VAL A 503 6.15 25.43 6.07
N VAL A 504 6.89 24.33 5.95
CA VAL A 504 8.30 24.40 5.57
C VAL A 504 8.33 25.06 4.20
N PRO A 505 8.89 26.27 4.06
CA PRO A 505 8.89 26.95 2.77
C PRO A 505 9.69 26.12 1.78
N VAL A 506 9.00 25.56 0.81
CA VAL A 506 9.61 25.02 -0.40
C VAL A 506 9.11 25.93 -1.52
N GLN A 507 9.78 27.07 -1.69
CA GLN A 507 9.42 27.96 -2.78
C GLN A 507 9.85 27.36 -4.13
N ASN A 508 8.92 27.34 -5.08
CA ASN A 508 9.13 26.91 -6.46
C ASN A 508 9.92 27.92 -7.32
N LYS A 509 10.49 28.99 -6.73
CA LYS A 509 11.16 30.05 -7.49
C LYS A 509 12.69 29.93 -7.41
N PRO A 510 13.40 29.95 -8.54
CA PRO A 510 14.86 29.81 -8.60
C PRO A 510 15.64 31.09 -8.23
N SER A 511 15.03 32.08 -7.55
CA SER A 511 15.60 33.43 -7.40
C SER A 511 15.88 33.89 -5.97
N ASP A 512 15.69 33.05 -4.95
CA ASP A 512 16.13 33.37 -3.58
C ASP A 512 17.45 32.65 -3.30
N ASP A 513 18.57 33.37 -3.45
CA ASP A 513 19.95 32.89 -3.27
C ASP A 513 20.32 32.59 -1.79
N TYR A 514 19.35 32.65 -0.89
CA TYR A 514 19.55 32.36 0.53
C TYR A 514 18.41 31.46 0.99
N LEU A 515 18.74 30.21 1.39
CA LEU A 515 17.91 29.12 1.99
C LEU A 515 17.81 27.83 1.14
N THR A 516 18.92 27.15 0.82
CA THR A 516 18.89 25.90 0.04
C THR A 516 19.71 24.78 0.69
N LEU A 517 19.08 23.68 1.16
CA LEU A 517 19.42 22.34 0.65
C LEU A 517 19.80 22.45 -0.82
N VAL A 518 20.96 21.88 -1.18
CA VAL A 518 21.29 21.36 -2.52
C VAL A 518 20.11 21.48 -3.48
N HIS A 519 20.11 22.51 -4.35
CA HIS A 519 19.04 22.87 -5.31
C HIS A 519 17.94 21.79 -5.48
N SER A 520 16.95 21.77 -4.58
CA SER A 520 15.83 20.82 -4.63
C SER A 520 14.90 21.05 -5.83
N SER A 521 15.18 22.07 -6.65
CA SER A 521 14.52 22.35 -7.92
C SER A 521 15.07 21.57 -9.13
N LYS A 522 15.95 20.56 -8.91
CA LYS A 522 16.46 19.68 -9.97
C LYS A 522 16.43 18.18 -9.63
N ALA A 523 15.88 17.80 -8.47
CA ALA A 523 15.84 16.40 -8.06
C ALA A 523 14.52 15.74 -8.51
N PHE A 524 14.61 14.47 -8.93
CA PHE A 524 13.46 13.72 -9.42
C PHE A 524 13.27 12.44 -8.62
N LEU A 525 12.02 12.01 -8.46
CA LEU A 525 11.71 10.71 -7.89
C LEU A 525 11.97 9.62 -8.93
N ALA A 526 12.82 8.65 -8.57
CA ALA A 526 13.03 7.48 -9.40
C ALA A 526 11.77 6.62 -9.40
N ASN A 527 11.24 6.29 -10.59
CA ASN A 527 10.13 5.33 -10.72
C ASN A 527 10.62 3.86 -10.77
N SER A 528 11.93 3.64 -10.89
CA SER A 528 12.55 2.32 -10.91
C SER A 528 14.01 2.42 -10.44
N ASN A 529 14.48 1.39 -9.73
CA ASN A 529 15.86 1.26 -9.28
C ASN A 529 16.87 1.28 -10.44
N GLN A 530 16.44 0.84 -11.63
CA GLN A 530 17.32 0.75 -12.79
C GLN A 530 17.59 2.11 -13.44
N ILE A 531 16.69 3.09 -13.32
CA ILE A 531 16.88 4.42 -13.93
C ILE A 531 18.14 5.11 -13.42
N GLN A 532 18.43 4.96 -12.13
CA GLN A 532 19.59 5.58 -11.48
C GLN A 532 20.92 5.10 -12.08
N THR A 533 20.94 3.94 -12.74
CA THR A 533 22.17 3.33 -13.26
C THR A 533 22.57 3.83 -14.65
N PHE A 534 21.66 4.45 -15.40
CA PHE A 534 21.95 4.96 -16.75
C PHE A 534 21.67 6.46 -16.95
N LEU A 535 20.88 7.11 -16.09
CA LEU A 535 20.65 8.56 -16.16
C LEU A 535 21.60 9.32 -15.24
N THR A 536 22.25 10.34 -15.80
CA THR A 536 22.97 11.38 -15.04
C THR A 536 21.99 12.48 -14.60
N LEU A 537 21.05 12.10 -13.72
CA LEU A 537 20.12 13.03 -13.08
C LEU A 537 20.31 13.01 -11.56
N PRO A 538 19.98 14.12 -10.86
CA PRO A 538 19.87 14.11 -9.41
C PRO A 538 18.61 13.31 -9.02
N LEU A 539 18.72 11.98 -8.97
CA LEU A 539 17.61 11.10 -8.60
C LEU A 539 17.64 10.81 -7.10
N ILE A 540 16.48 10.86 -6.47
CA ILE A 540 16.30 10.30 -5.13
C ILE A 540 16.42 8.78 -5.26
N PRO A 541 17.26 8.10 -4.44
CA PRO A 541 17.39 6.65 -4.46
C PRO A 541 16.03 5.97 -4.41
N PHE A 542 15.81 4.97 -5.28
CA PHE A 542 14.49 4.35 -5.46
C PHE A 542 13.88 3.86 -4.15
N GLN A 543 14.69 3.28 -3.26
CA GLN A 543 14.26 2.79 -1.95
C GLN A 543 13.72 3.90 -1.03
N LEU A 544 14.19 5.14 -1.19
CA LEU A 544 13.72 6.28 -0.42
C LEU A 544 12.48 6.93 -1.04
N THR A 545 12.10 6.61 -2.28
CA THR A 545 10.95 7.26 -2.94
C THR A 545 9.62 6.98 -2.24
N SER A 546 9.53 5.88 -1.49
CA SER A 546 8.41 5.52 -0.62
C SER A 546 8.41 6.23 0.74
N ASN A 547 9.44 6.99 1.08
CA ASN A 547 9.47 7.73 2.34
C ASN A 547 8.40 8.82 2.36
N GLY A 548 7.73 8.98 3.50
CA GLY A 548 6.63 9.95 3.68
C GLY A 548 7.02 11.41 3.37
N LEU A 549 8.28 11.80 3.57
CA LEU A 549 8.79 13.12 3.19
C LEU A 549 8.67 13.34 1.67
N PHE A 550 9.22 12.43 0.88
CA PHE A 550 9.29 12.55 -0.56
C PHE A 550 7.93 12.40 -1.24
N ILE A 551 7.08 11.52 -0.72
CA ILE A 551 5.67 11.41 -1.13
C ILE A 551 4.95 12.75 -0.92
N THR A 552 5.13 13.38 0.24
CA THR A 552 4.44 14.65 0.54
C THR A 552 4.95 15.79 -0.34
N LEU A 553 6.26 15.84 -0.61
CA LEU A 553 6.85 16.79 -1.56
C LEU A 553 6.30 16.59 -2.98
N ALA A 554 6.07 15.35 -3.41
CA ALA A 554 5.45 15.05 -4.71
C ALA A 554 3.98 15.50 -4.77
N ILE A 555 3.19 15.20 -3.74
CA ILE A 555 1.78 15.63 -3.64
C ILE A 555 1.67 17.16 -3.68
N ARG A 556 2.62 17.87 -3.07
CA ARG A 556 2.69 19.34 -3.08
C ARG A 556 3.24 19.92 -4.40
N GLY A 557 3.59 19.09 -5.39
CA GLY A 557 4.10 19.53 -6.69
C GLY A 557 5.51 20.15 -6.62
N LEU A 558 6.32 19.72 -5.65
CA LEU A 558 7.68 20.22 -5.41
C LEU A 558 8.75 19.24 -5.93
N LEU A 559 8.38 17.98 -6.14
CA LEU A 559 9.19 16.95 -6.77
C LEU A 559 8.36 16.27 -7.85
N ASP A 560 8.95 16.14 -9.03
CA ASP A 560 8.35 15.38 -10.12
C ASP A 560 8.95 13.97 -10.20
N TYR A 561 8.14 13.01 -10.65
CA TYR A 561 8.65 11.70 -11.04
C TYR A 561 9.43 11.82 -12.35
N ALA A 562 10.51 11.04 -12.47
CA ALA A 562 11.23 10.89 -13.73
C ALA A 562 10.33 10.17 -14.75
N ASP A 563 9.57 10.94 -15.52
CA ASP A 563 8.59 10.43 -16.46
C ASP A 563 9.22 9.99 -17.80
N LYS A 564 8.43 9.27 -18.61
CA LYS A 564 8.85 8.78 -19.92
C LYS A 564 9.33 9.91 -20.85
N SER A 565 8.69 11.08 -20.81
CA SER A 565 9.04 12.21 -21.67
C SER A 565 10.39 12.85 -21.32
N MET A 566 10.71 12.92 -20.03
CA MET A 566 11.96 13.47 -19.53
C MET A 566 13.13 12.54 -19.87
N VAL A 567 12.95 11.24 -19.65
CA VAL A 567 13.94 10.22 -20.04
C VAL A 567 14.24 10.32 -21.53
N GLU A 568 13.22 10.45 -22.38
CA GLU A 568 13.39 10.63 -23.83
C GLU A 568 14.25 11.86 -24.16
N LYS A 569 13.93 13.02 -23.57
CA LYS A 569 14.64 14.28 -23.82
C LYS A 569 16.12 14.23 -23.42
N ILE A 570 16.44 13.55 -22.32
CA ILE A 570 17.82 13.41 -21.85
C ILE A 570 18.59 12.46 -22.73
N LEU A 571 18.00 11.31 -23.08
CA LEU A 571 18.63 10.33 -23.96
C LEU A 571 18.92 10.92 -25.35
N MET A 572 18.09 11.83 -25.86
CA MET A 572 18.38 12.59 -27.09
C MET A 572 19.62 13.49 -26.98
N ALA A 573 19.97 13.95 -25.78
CA ALA A 573 21.06 14.89 -25.52
C ALA A 573 22.34 14.22 -24.96
N SER A 574 22.28 12.93 -24.61
CA SER A 574 23.36 12.19 -23.95
C SER A 574 23.93 11.07 -24.81
N VAL A 575 25.22 10.78 -24.65
CA VAL A 575 25.86 9.57 -25.21
C VAL A 575 26.15 8.61 -24.07
N LEU A 576 25.58 7.41 -24.12
CA LEU A 576 25.72 6.40 -23.07
C LEU A 576 27.02 5.60 -23.20
N SER A 577 27.58 5.20 -22.06
CA SER A 577 28.62 4.15 -21.99
C SER A 577 28.00 2.75 -22.13
N ILE A 578 28.83 1.73 -22.40
CA ILE A 578 28.38 0.34 -22.54
C ILE A 578 27.59 -0.15 -21.29
N PRO A 579 28.06 0.05 -20.04
CA PRO A 579 27.29 -0.36 -18.85
C PRO A 579 25.95 0.38 -18.72
N GLN A 580 25.92 1.68 -19.04
CA GLN A 580 24.68 2.47 -19.00
C GLN A 580 23.69 2.04 -20.08
N PHE A 581 24.18 1.66 -21.26
CA PHE A 581 23.35 1.13 -22.33
C PHE A 581 22.70 -0.21 -21.95
N ILE A 582 23.46 -1.13 -21.33
CA ILE A 582 22.92 -2.41 -20.85
C ILE A 582 21.85 -2.18 -19.78
N ALA A 583 22.10 -1.26 -18.85
CA ALA A 583 21.12 -0.87 -17.84
C ALA A 583 19.84 -0.29 -18.44
N LEU A 584 19.95 0.57 -19.47
CA LEU A 584 18.80 1.11 -20.20
C LEU A 584 17.99 -0.01 -20.87
N VAL A 585 18.65 -0.96 -21.54
CA VAL A 585 17.98 -2.10 -22.20
C VAL A 585 17.22 -2.94 -21.18
N ASN A 586 17.85 -3.29 -20.05
CA ASN A 586 17.19 -4.04 -18.99
C ASN A 586 15.96 -3.30 -18.42
N TRP A 587 16.01 -1.97 -18.34
CA TRP A 587 14.90 -1.14 -17.86
C TRP A 587 13.75 -1.03 -18.88
N LEU A 588 14.05 -0.84 -20.17
CA LEU A 588 13.01 -0.76 -21.21
C LEU A 588 12.17 -2.04 -21.32
N PHE A 589 12.73 -3.18 -20.92
CA PHE A 589 12.07 -4.49 -20.94
C PHE A 589 11.73 -5.03 -19.55
N SER A 590 11.85 -4.21 -18.50
CA SER A 590 11.32 -4.56 -17.18
C SER A 590 9.79 -4.39 -17.16
N ASN A 591 9.15 -4.96 -16.13
CA ASN A 591 7.72 -4.76 -15.88
C ASN A 591 7.34 -3.29 -15.64
N ASP A 592 8.32 -2.40 -15.37
CA ASP A 592 8.09 -1.00 -15.03
C ASP A 592 7.67 -0.14 -16.24
N VAL A 593 8.09 -0.52 -17.46
CA VAL A 593 7.84 0.26 -18.68
C VAL A 593 6.73 -0.35 -19.53
N ALA A 594 6.73 -1.68 -19.67
CA ALA A 594 5.73 -2.55 -20.33
C ALA A 594 5.01 -1.93 -21.55
N ASP A 595 5.75 -1.21 -22.40
CA ASP A 595 5.23 -0.49 -23.56
C ASP A 595 6.20 -0.64 -24.73
N GLU A 596 5.88 -1.58 -25.62
CA GLU A 596 6.72 -1.91 -26.78
C GLU A 596 6.87 -0.72 -27.74
N VAL A 597 5.86 0.14 -27.84
CA VAL A 597 5.88 1.31 -28.73
C VAL A 597 6.87 2.34 -28.20
N TYR A 598 6.81 2.60 -26.89
CA TYR A 598 7.75 3.48 -26.22
C TYR A 598 9.19 2.93 -26.24
N ALA A 599 9.38 1.63 -25.98
CA ALA A 599 10.69 1.00 -26.04
C ALA A 599 11.33 1.12 -27.44
N LYS A 600 10.58 0.83 -28.51
CA LYS A 600 11.04 1.00 -29.90
C LYS A 600 11.41 2.45 -30.21
N ARG A 601 10.62 3.40 -29.71
CA ARG A 601 10.88 4.83 -29.88
C ARG A 601 12.18 5.26 -29.19
N ILE A 602 12.38 4.89 -27.92
CA ILE A 602 13.60 5.20 -27.17
C ILE A 602 14.83 4.56 -27.82
N LEU A 603 14.76 3.28 -28.20
CA LEU A 603 15.88 2.63 -28.88
C LEU A 603 16.26 3.38 -30.17
N SER A 604 15.29 3.90 -30.93
CA SER A 604 15.56 4.62 -32.19
C SER A 604 16.33 5.94 -32.04
N ILE A 605 16.40 6.50 -30.84
CA ILE A 605 17.03 7.81 -30.55
C ILE A 605 18.29 7.70 -29.68
N VAL A 606 18.57 6.52 -29.10
CA VAL A 606 19.69 6.32 -28.17
C VAL A 606 21.01 6.24 -28.93
N CYS A 607 21.99 7.00 -28.43
CA CYS A 607 23.38 6.97 -28.88
C CYS A 607 24.26 6.38 -27.76
N PHE A 608 25.16 5.46 -28.12
CA PHE A 608 26.17 4.95 -27.20
C PHE A 608 27.55 4.90 -27.86
N HIS A 609 28.59 4.93 -27.04
CA HIS A 609 29.98 4.94 -27.48
C HIS A 609 30.69 3.64 -27.09
N ASN A 610 31.38 3.02 -28.05
CA ASN A 610 32.32 1.94 -27.79
C ASN A 610 33.75 2.51 -27.75
N PRO A 611 34.50 2.38 -26.64
CA PRO A 611 35.87 2.91 -26.54
C PRO A 611 36.86 2.36 -27.58
N SER A 612 36.53 1.24 -28.24
CA SER A 612 37.36 0.62 -29.29
C SER A 612 37.12 1.17 -30.71
N ASP A 613 36.04 1.91 -30.97
CA ASP A 613 35.73 2.52 -32.27
C ASP A 613 35.43 4.01 -32.09
N SER A 614 36.06 4.87 -32.90
CA SER A 614 35.99 6.33 -32.76
C SER A 614 34.66 6.95 -33.22
N ARG A 615 33.65 6.13 -33.52
CA ARG A 615 32.34 6.54 -34.05
C ARG A 615 31.23 6.18 -33.04
N GLY A 616 30.34 7.14 -32.76
CA GLY A 616 29.12 6.88 -32.00
C GLY A 616 28.11 6.10 -32.85
N TYR A 617 27.46 5.09 -32.27
CA TYR A 617 26.46 4.27 -32.98
C TYR A 617 25.05 4.79 -32.70
N LEU A 618 24.23 4.88 -33.75
CA LEU A 618 22.79 5.19 -33.67
C LEU A 618 22.00 3.90 -33.95
N PHE A 619 21.10 3.53 -33.05
CA PHE A 619 20.43 2.21 -33.05
C PHE A 619 19.42 1.96 -34.20
N ARG A 620 19.27 2.90 -35.14
CA ARG A 620 18.13 2.94 -36.06
C ARG A 620 18.08 1.79 -37.08
N ILE A 621 19.22 1.15 -37.39
CA ILE A 621 19.30 0.00 -38.32
C ILE A 621 20.51 -0.87 -37.94
N ILE A 622 20.41 -1.62 -36.85
CA ILE A 622 21.48 -2.50 -36.41
C ILE A 622 21.05 -3.97 -36.54
N LYS A 623 21.92 -4.82 -37.08
CA LYS A 623 21.78 -6.27 -37.12
C LYS A 623 22.81 -6.91 -36.18
N TYR A 624 22.64 -8.17 -35.80
CA TYR A 624 23.64 -8.89 -34.97
C TYR A 624 24.02 -10.23 -35.62
N TYR A 625 25.13 -10.83 -35.19
CA TYR A 625 25.59 -12.14 -35.67
C TYR A 625 25.88 -13.08 -34.50
N ASP A 626 25.30 -14.28 -34.53
CA ASP A 626 25.48 -15.27 -33.46
C ASP A 626 25.98 -16.62 -34.02
N ALA A 627 25.38 -17.12 -35.11
CA ALA A 627 25.78 -18.39 -35.73
C ALA A 627 26.97 -18.30 -36.71
N LEU A 628 27.31 -17.10 -37.19
CA LEU A 628 28.38 -16.90 -38.16
C LEU A 628 29.71 -16.76 -37.41
N LYS A 629 30.53 -17.82 -37.39
CA LYS A 629 31.89 -17.81 -36.83
C LYS A 629 32.85 -16.92 -37.65
N ILE A 630 32.63 -15.61 -37.66
CA ILE A 630 33.44 -14.62 -38.38
C ILE A 630 34.80 -14.49 -37.66
N PRO A 631 35.94 -14.66 -38.36
CA PRO A 631 37.28 -14.41 -37.80
C PRO A 631 37.47 -12.95 -37.34
N LEU A 632 38.18 -12.74 -36.23
CA LEU A 632 38.40 -11.42 -35.61
C LEU A 632 39.14 -10.41 -36.50
N LEU A 633 39.92 -10.88 -37.50
CA LEU A 633 40.63 -10.02 -38.43
C LEU A 633 39.76 -9.49 -39.58
N LEU A 634 38.52 -9.99 -39.75
CA LEU A 634 37.63 -9.50 -40.81
C LEU A 634 36.85 -8.26 -40.36
N SER A 635 36.75 -7.27 -41.25
CA SER A 635 35.97 -6.06 -40.99
C SER A 635 34.46 -6.35 -41.02
N LEU A 636 33.72 -5.70 -40.12
CA LEU A 636 32.27 -5.79 -40.05
C LEU A 636 31.61 -4.59 -40.74
N PRO A 637 30.42 -4.78 -41.35
CA PRO A 637 29.62 -3.67 -41.82
C PRO A 637 29.22 -2.72 -40.68
N THR A 638 29.08 -1.43 -40.96
CA THR A 638 28.76 -0.38 -39.97
C THR A 638 27.38 -0.52 -39.32
N ASN A 639 26.51 -1.37 -39.88
CA ASN A 639 25.17 -1.68 -39.39
C ASN A 639 25.10 -3.02 -38.64
N VAL A 640 26.22 -3.57 -38.17
CA VAL A 640 26.30 -4.85 -37.47
C VAL A 640 26.95 -4.68 -36.08
N LEU A 641 26.30 -5.14 -35.02
CA LEU A 641 26.84 -5.18 -33.66
C LEU A 641 28.04 -6.10 -33.56
N SER A 642 29.10 -5.67 -32.87
CA SER A 642 30.24 -6.54 -32.57
C SER A 642 29.87 -7.67 -31.60
N ARG A 643 30.60 -8.78 -31.70
CA ARG A 643 30.42 -9.96 -30.84
C ARG A 643 30.52 -9.65 -29.35
N ASP A 644 31.38 -8.73 -28.97
CA ASP A 644 31.62 -8.38 -27.57
C ASP A 644 30.38 -7.73 -26.92
N ILE A 645 29.53 -7.07 -27.72
CA ILE A 645 28.28 -6.46 -27.25
C ILE A 645 27.12 -7.45 -27.37
N SER A 646 27.03 -8.19 -28.48
CA SER A 646 25.95 -9.16 -28.67
C SER A 646 26.03 -10.34 -27.69
N ALA A 647 27.23 -10.72 -27.22
CA ALA A 647 27.40 -11.79 -26.23
C ALA A 647 26.96 -11.41 -24.81
N LEU A 648 26.79 -10.11 -24.51
CA LEU A 648 26.33 -9.62 -23.20
C LEU A 648 24.79 -9.66 -23.07
N LEU A 649 24.07 -9.91 -24.16
CA LEU A 649 22.61 -9.96 -24.24
C LEU A 649 22.16 -11.33 -24.73
N SER A 650 21.01 -11.83 -24.25
CA SER A 650 20.47 -13.11 -24.72
C SER A 650 19.85 -12.99 -26.11
N ILE A 651 19.76 -14.11 -26.84
CA ILE A 651 19.11 -14.16 -28.17
C ILE A 651 17.65 -13.68 -28.09
N GLU A 652 16.94 -14.04 -27.01
CA GLU A 652 15.58 -13.57 -26.78
C GLU A 652 15.53 -12.04 -26.59
N GLN A 653 16.50 -11.46 -25.88
CA GLN A 653 16.61 -10.01 -25.72
C GLN A 653 16.91 -9.32 -27.06
N LEU A 654 17.76 -9.90 -27.91
CA LEU A 654 18.14 -9.33 -29.20
C LEU A 654 17.02 -9.41 -30.26
N GLU A 655 16.38 -10.57 -30.44
CA GLU A 655 15.38 -10.78 -31.49
C GLU A 655 13.97 -10.34 -31.08
N ARG A 656 13.52 -10.78 -29.90
CA ARG A 656 12.13 -10.62 -29.48
C ARG A 656 11.90 -9.26 -28.84
N GLN A 657 12.83 -8.82 -28.00
CA GLN A 657 12.69 -7.58 -27.25
C GLN A 657 13.21 -6.37 -28.05
N LEU A 658 14.44 -6.44 -28.58
CA LEU A 658 15.05 -5.35 -29.35
C LEU A 658 14.64 -5.31 -30.84
N SER A 659 13.90 -6.31 -31.34
CA SER A 659 13.50 -6.42 -32.75
C SER A 659 14.68 -6.39 -33.74
N LEU A 660 15.88 -6.80 -33.32
CA LEU A 660 17.04 -6.86 -34.19
C LEU A 660 16.97 -8.12 -35.06
N SER A 661 17.19 -7.98 -36.36
CA SER A 661 17.28 -9.13 -37.25
C SER A 661 18.71 -9.66 -37.30
N PRO A 662 18.92 -10.99 -37.33
CA PRO A 662 20.25 -11.54 -37.57
C PRO A 662 20.74 -11.17 -38.97
N VAL A 663 22.05 -10.91 -39.09
CA VAL A 663 22.69 -10.65 -40.39
C VAL A 663 22.62 -11.91 -41.24
N LYS A 664 22.07 -11.78 -42.45
CA LYS A 664 22.08 -12.87 -43.43
C LYS A 664 23.45 -12.95 -44.08
N PHE A 665 23.91 -14.17 -44.36
CA PHE A 665 25.19 -14.37 -45.05
C PHE A 665 25.29 -13.61 -46.39
N LYS A 666 24.16 -13.47 -47.10
CA LYS A 666 24.06 -12.65 -48.32
C LYS A 666 24.44 -11.17 -48.11
N ASP A 667 24.03 -10.57 -47.00
CA ASP A 667 24.36 -9.18 -46.69
C ASP A 667 25.87 -8.99 -46.47
N LEU A 668 26.54 -10.00 -45.88
CA LEU A 668 28.00 -10.02 -45.72
C LEU A 668 28.72 -10.29 -47.04
N PHE A 669 28.19 -11.19 -47.87
CA PHE A 669 28.71 -11.45 -49.20
C PHE A 669 28.72 -10.15 -50.03
N ASP A 670 27.60 -9.44 -50.10
CA ASP A 670 27.51 -8.17 -50.82
C ASP A 670 28.47 -7.11 -50.26
N PHE A 671 28.69 -7.08 -48.93
CA PHE A 671 29.67 -6.20 -48.30
C PHE A 671 31.12 -6.50 -48.71
N TYR A 672 31.56 -7.75 -48.59
CA TYR A 672 32.95 -8.14 -48.91
C TYR A 672 33.28 -8.00 -50.39
N PHE A 673 32.30 -8.23 -51.28
CA PHE A 673 32.47 -8.11 -52.72
C PHE A 673 32.17 -6.70 -53.26
N HIS A 674 31.89 -5.72 -52.39
CA HIS A 674 31.78 -4.32 -52.78
C HIS A 674 33.17 -3.73 -53.11
N ASN A 675 33.27 -2.90 -54.17
CA ASN A 675 34.52 -2.30 -54.66
C ASN A 675 35.50 -1.75 -53.61
N HIS A 676 35.02 -1.20 -52.48
CA HIS A 676 35.87 -0.63 -51.44
C HIS A 676 36.51 -1.65 -50.48
N GLN A 677 36.01 -2.90 -50.47
CA GLN A 677 36.45 -3.97 -49.57
C GLN A 677 37.36 -4.99 -50.26
N LEU A 678 37.54 -4.88 -51.60
CA LEU A 678 38.33 -5.81 -52.40
C LEU A 678 39.83 -5.82 -52.05
N SER A 679 40.35 -4.79 -51.39
CA SER A 679 41.72 -4.76 -50.89
C SER A 679 42.00 -5.83 -49.83
N MET A 680 40.98 -6.27 -49.08
CA MET A 680 41.13 -7.33 -48.07
C MET A 680 41.50 -8.69 -48.69
N PHE A 681 41.09 -8.95 -49.93
CA PHE A 681 41.48 -10.18 -50.64
C PHE A 681 42.96 -10.15 -51.07
N GLN A 682 43.58 -8.97 -51.17
CA GLN A 682 44.99 -8.83 -51.57
C GLN A 682 45.95 -8.96 -50.38
N ASP A 683 45.45 -8.80 -49.16
CA ASP A 683 46.23 -8.88 -47.94
C ASP A 683 46.59 -10.35 -47.63
N PRO A 684 47.89 -10.69 -47.50
CA PRO A 684 48.35 -12.06 -47.30
C PRO A 684 47.96 -12.66 -45.93
N GLU A 685 47.66 -11.85 -44.91
CA GLU A 685 47.21 -12.33 -43.59
C GLU A 685 45.68 -12.47 -43.51
N ILE A 686 44.94 -11.56 -44.15
CA ILE A 686 43.47 -11.52 -44.10
C ILE A 686 42.84 -12.47 -45.14
N SER A 687 43.40 -12.54 -46.35
CA SER A 687 42.84 -13.32 -47.45
C SER A 687 42.64 -14.81 -47.14
N PRO A 688 43.60 -15.54 -46.52
CA PRO A 688 43.40 -16.95 -46.16
C PRO A 688 42.19 -17.18 -45.24
N GLN A 689 41.96 -16.26 -44.29
CA GLN A 689 40.84 -16.35 -43.36
C GLN A 689 39.51 -16.04 -44.05
N LEU A 690 39.51 -15.05 -44.94
CA LEU A 690 38.34 -14.69 -45.75
C LEU A 690 37.94 -15.82 -46.71
N LEU A 691 38.91 -16.45 -47.38
CA LEU A 691 38.69 -17.59 -48.26
C LEU A 691 38.22 -18.84 -47.52
N SER A 692 38.76 -19.11 -46.32
CA SER A 692 38.26 -20.20 -45.46
C SER A 692 36.83 -19.91 -44.99
N PHE A 693 36.52 -18.67 -44.59
CA PHE A 693 35.16 -18.28 -44.22
C PHE A 693 34.18 -18.48 -45.38
N LEU A 694 34.49 -17.99 -46.59
CA LEU A 694 33.66 -18.20 -47.79
C LEU A 694 33.52 -19.67 -48.19
N SER A 695 34.59 -20.47 -48.05
CA SER A 695 34.56 -21.91 -48.36
C SER A 695 33.59 -22.68 -47.46
N ARG A 696 33.45 -22.31 -46.18
CA ARG A 696 32.53 -22.99 -45.23
C ARG A 696 31.06 -22.84 -45.63
N TYR A 697 30.70 -21.73 -46.25
CA TYR A 697 29.33 -21.45 -46.69
C TYR A 697 29.10 -21.73 -48.17
N SER A 698 30.02 -22.45 -48.83
CA SER A 698 29.98 -22.69 -50.27
C SER A 698 28.72 -23.39 -50.79
N GLY A 699 28.06 -24.21 -49.96
CA GLY A 699 26.78 -24.84 -50.28
C GLY A 699 25.58 -23.89 -50.34
N GLN A 700 25.70 -22.66 -49.86
CA GLN A 700 24.61 -21.66 -49.84
C GLN A 700 24.64 -20.71 -51.05
N PHE A 701 25.68 -20.73 -51.88
CA PHE A 701 25.83 -19.84 -53.01
C PHE A 701 24.96 -20.25 -54.20
N THR A 702 24.23 -19.29 -54.77
CA THR A 702 23.52 -19.42 -56.05
C THR A 702 24.48 -19.42 -57.24
N GLU A 703 24.07 -19.93 -58.40
CA GLU A 703 24.90 -19.89 -59.63
C GLU A 703 25.29 -18.45 -60.04
N THR A 704 24.42 -17.48 -59.77
CA THR A 704 24.71 -16.05 -59.98
C THR A 704 25.82 -15.54 -59.05
N GLU A 705 25.79 -15.90 -57.77
CA GLU A 705 26.82 -15.50 -56.79
C GLU A 705 28.16 -16.18 -57.06
N TRP A 706 28.14 -17.46 -57.46
CA TRP A 706 29.32 -18.17 -57.94
C TRP A 706 29.95 -17.47 -59.14
N THR A 707 29.13 -17.02 -60.09
CA THR A 707 29.59 -16.32 -61.28
C THR A 707 30.22 -14.97 -60.90
N THR A 708 29.56 -14.17 -60.06
CA THR A 708 30.08 -12.88 -59.57
C THR A 708 31.40 -13.04 -58.83
N MET A 709 31.47 -13.98 -57.88
CA MET A 709 32.68 -14.27 -57.12
C MET A 709 33.83 -14.67 -58.03
N LYS A 710 33.58 -15.55 -59.00
CA LYS A 710 34.60 -15.97 -59.97
C LYS A 710 35.10 -14.81 -60.83
N THR A 711 34.20 -13.95 -61.32
CA THR A 711 34.57 -12.77 -62.11
C THR A 711 35.43 -11.80 -61.30
N VAL A 712 35.08 -11.54 -60.03
CA VAL A 712 35.85 -10.63 -59.17
C VAL A 712 37.22 -11.22 -58.81
N LEU A 713 37.28 -12.48 -58.37
CA LEU A 713 38.52 -13.14 -57.96
C LEU A 713 39.49 -13.42 -59.13
N TYR A 714 39.01 -13.36 -60.37
CA TYR A 714 39.85 -13.39 -61.58
C TYR A 714 40.56 -12.06 -61.87
N THR A 715 40.13 -10.97 -61.22
CA THR A 715 40.68 -9.62 -61.45
C THR A 715 41.61 -9.16 -60.34
N VAL A 716 41.66 -9.89 -59.22
CA VAL A 716 42.39 -9.51 -58.00
C VAL A 716 43.32 -10.63 -57.55
N PRO A 717 44.61 -10.36 -57.23
CA PRO A 717 45.51 -11.36 -56.68
C PRO A 717 45.08 -11.75 -55.27
N CYS A 718 44.28 -12.81 -55.17
CA CYS A 718 43.57 -13.17 -53.94
C CYS A 718 44.00 -14.50 -53.33
N ILE A 719 44.66 -15.39 -54.06
CA ILE A 719 45.07 -16.70 -53.57
C ILE A 719 46.56 -16.66 -53.17
N PRO A 720 46.92 -17.02 -51.93
CA PRO A 720 48.32 -17.15 -51.54
C PRO A 720 48.94 -18.39 -52.21
N THR A 721 50.05 -18.19 -52.91
CA THR A 721 50.78 -19.26 -53.59
C THR A 721 52.26 -19.24 -53.25
N THR A 722 52.99 -20.28 -53.65
CA THR A 722 54.47 -20.37 -53.56
C THR A 722 55.20 -19.23 -54.29
N LYS A 723 54.49 -18.43 -55.11
CA LYS A 723 55.01 -17.26 -55.83
C LYS A 723 54.30 -15.96 -55.41
N GLY A 724 53.85 -15.88 -54.16
CA GLY A 724 53.10 -14.74 -53.62
C GLY A 724 51.61 -14.80 -53.96
N MET A 725 50.89 -13.69 -53.72
CA MET A 725 49.46 -13.58 -54.02
C MET A 725 49.22 -13.60 -55.53
N LYS A 726 48.37 -14.51 -56.00
CA LYS A 726 48.02 -14.69 -57.42
C LYS A 726 46.51 -14.76 -57.63
N MET A 727 46.06 -14.53 -58.86
CA MET A 727 44.64 -14.63 -59.21
C MET A 727 44.19 -16.09 -59.15
N SER A 728 42.90 -16.34 -58.90
CA SER A 728 42.41 -17.72 -58.76
C SER A 728 42.62 -18.56 -60.03
N CYS A 729 42.49 -17.94 -61.20
CA CYS A 729 42.73 -18.56 -62.52
C CYS A 729 44.19 -18.86 -62.85
N GLU A 730 45.14 -18.27 -62.10
CA GLU A 730 46.58 -18.50 -62.25
C GLU A 730 47.10 -19.53 -61.23
N SER A 731 46.30 -19.88 -60.23
CA SER A 731 46.71 -20.69 -59.07
C SER A 731 46.39 -22.18 -59.25
N PHE A 732 47.34 -23.05 -58.88
CA PHE A 732 47.21 -24.51 -59.04
C PHE A 732 47.00 -25.20 -57.70
N VAL A 733 45.99 -26.08 -57.63
CA VAL A 733 45.75 -26.94 -56.46
C VAL A 733 46.93 -27.92 -56.30
N PRO A 734 47.47 -28.11 -55.08
CA PRO A 734 48.59 -29.03 -54.86
C PRO A 734 48.25 -30.46 -55.31
N SER A 735 49.09 -31.06 -56.17
CA SER A 735 48.99 -32.44 -56.61
C SER A 735 50.37 -32.95 -57.01
N ALA A 736 50.63 -34.26 -56.90
CA ALA A 736 51.90 -34.90 -57.25
C ALA A 736 52.34 -34.66 -58.71
N LEU A 737 51.41 -34.24 -59.58
CA LEU A 737 51.61 -33.97 -61.00
C LEU A 737 51.97 -32.50 -61.31
N VAL A 738 52.02 -31.61 -60.31
CA VAL A 738 52.24 -30.17 -60.52
C VAL A 738 53.71 -29.80 -60.35
N SER A 739 54.32 -29.16 -61.36
CA SER A 739 55.72 -28.72 -61.33
C SER A 739 55.97 -27.65 -60.24
N PRO A 740 57.09 -27.71 -59.48
CA PRO A 740 57.44 -26.68 -58.48
C PRO A 740 57.70 -25.29 -59.09
N LYS A 741 57.74 -25.16 -60.41
CA LYS A 741 57.85 -23.87 -61.12
C LYS A 741 56.50 -23.15 -61.28
N LEU A 742 55.38 -23.73 -60.89
CA LEU A 742 54.04 -23.13 -61.00
C LEU A 742 53.62 -22.47 -59.65
N PRO A 743 52.75 -21.44 -59.67
CA PRO A 743 52.19 -20.86 -58.45
C PRO A 743 51.20 -21.83 -57.78
N VAL A 744 51.72 -22.64 -56.85
CA VAL A 744 50.97 -23.67 -56.12
C VAL A 744 50.33 -23.03 -54.88
N ILE A 745 49.06 -23.32 -54.63
CA ILE A 745 48.28 -22.75 -53.51
C ILE A 745 48.88 -23.15 -52.16
N VAL A 746 49.07 -22.17 -51.26
CA VAL A 746 49.61 -22.33 -49.88
C VAL A 746 48.48 -22.11 -48.86
N LEU A 747 47.31 -22.68 -49.13
CA LEU A 747 46.18 -22.71 -48.21
C LEU A 747 46.11 -24.09 -47.55
N ASN A 748 45.51 -24.16 -46.36
CA ASN A 748 45.29 -25.42 -45.66
C ASN A 748 44.15 -26.21 -46.35
N ILE A 749 44.52 -27.12 -47.25
CA ILE A 749 43.58 -27.95 -48.03
C ILE A 749 43.58 -29.38 -47.44
N PRO A 750 42.40 -29.94 -47.07
CA PRO A 750 42.33 -31.32 -46.59
C PRO A 750 42.76 -32.32 -47.68
N GLN A 751 43.58 -33.32 -47.33
CA GLN A 751 44.03 -34.36 -48.27
C GLN A 751 42.92 -35.38 -48.51
N ALA A 752 42.58 -35.66 -49.78
CA ALA A 752 41.62 -36.69 -50.15
C ALA A 752 42.26 -38.09 -50.09
N ASN A 753 41.65 -39.02 -49.35
CA ASN A 753 42.01 -40.45 -49.40
C ASN A 753 41.26 -41.12 -50.57
N PRO A 754 41.89 -41.98 -51.40
CA PRO A 754 41.28 -42.48 -52.64
C PRO A 754 40.08 -43.43 -52.49
N ASP A 755 39.84 -44.00 -51.29
CA ASP A 755 38.94 -45.16 -51.14
C ASP A 755 37.59 -44.88 -50.47
N ASN A 756 37.30 -43.65 -50.02
CA ASN A 756 35.99 -43.28 -49.46
C ASN A 756 35.57 -41.90 -49.94
N ASN A 757 34.36 -41.75 -50.49
CA ASN A 757 33.79 -40.48 -50.94
C ASN A 757 33.36 -39.54 -49.78
N ASP A 758 33.80 -39.81 -48.55
CA ASP A 758 33.52 -38.97 -47.38
C ASP A 758 34.76 -38.15 -47.00
N GLU A 759 34.69 -36.84 -47.18
CA GLU A 759 35.66 -35.87 -46.67
C GLU A 759 35.61 -35.86 -45.13
N HIS A 760 36.37 -36.73 -44.46
CA HIS A 760 36.62 -36.58 -43.04
C HIS A 760 37.52 -35.36 -42.80
N LEU A 761 36.93 -34.27 -42.31
CA LEU A 761 37.63 -33.12 -41.75
C LEU A 761 38.46 -33.60 -40.55
N ASN A 762 39.79 -33.69 -40.69
CA ASN A 762 40.69 -33.78 -39.55
C ASN A 762 40.51 -32.54 -38.68
N GLU A 763 40.03 -32.70 -37.44
CA GLU A 763 39.72 -31.60 -36.50
C GLU A 763 40.93 -30.75 -36.07
N ASN A 764 42.15 -31.08 -36.53
CA ASN A 764 43.40 -30.39 -36.16
C ASN A 764 43.93 -29.42 -37.24
N ILE A 765 43.17 -29.10 -38.30
CA ILE A 765 43.60 -28.15 -39.34
C ILE A 765 42.92 -26.80 -39.13
N GLU A 766 43.68 -25.76 -38.76
CA GLU A 766 43.15 -24.39 -38.66
C GLU A 766 42.82 -23.82 -40.05
N ASN A 767 41.62 -23.27 -40.20
CA ASN A 767 41.12 -22.58 -41.42
C ASN A 767 41.18 -23.42 -42.72
N PRO A 768 40.49 -24.57 -42.80
CA PRO A 768 40.49 -25.38 -44.02
C PRO A 768 39.74 -24.68 -45.17
N VAL A 769 40.21 -24.91 -46.40
CA VAL A 769 39.56 -24.48 -47.65
C VAL A 769 39.30 -25.72 -48.51
N SER A 770 38.04 -25.97 -48.87
CA SER A 770 37.64 -27.17 -49.61
C SER A 770 38.13 -27.16 -51.07
N ILE A 771 38.47 -28.33 -51.60
CA ILE A 771 38.88 -28.50 -53.01
C ILE A 771 37.72 -28.14 -53.94
N TYR A 772 36.49 -28.47 -53.56
CA TYR A 772 35.28 -28.10 -54.29
C TYR A 772 35.16 -26.58 -54.48
N PHE A 773 35.34 -25.80 -53.41
CA PHE A 773 35.31 -24.33 -53.46
C PHE A 773 36.40 -23.79 -54.39
N LEU A 774 37.64 -24.26 -54.26
CA LEU A 774 38.77 -23.85 -55.11
C LEU A 774 38.52 -24.13 -56.60
N LYS A 775 37.91 -25.28 -56.93
CA LYS A 775 37.53 -25.63 -58.31
C LYS A 775 36.47 -24.69 -58.88
N ARG A 776 35.45 -24.35 -58.08
CA ARG A 776 34.35 -23.48 -58.52
C ARG A 776 34.81 -22.03 -58.72
N ILE A 777 35.71 -21.51 -57.88
CA ILE A 777 36.32 -20.18 -58.06
C ILE A 777 37.40 -20.13 -59.15
N GLY A 778 37.69 -21.25 -59.82
CA GLY A 778 38.50 -21.31 -61.03
C GLY A 778 39.98 -21.67 -60.87
N CYS A 779 40.38 -22.26 -59.73
CA CYS A 779 41.72 -22.85 -59.59
C CYS A 779 41.85 -24.14 -60.44
N ARG A 780 43.02 -24.37 -61.03
CA ARG A 780 43.22 -25.42 -62.06
C ARG A 780 43.52 -26.81 -61.47
N MET A 781 42.98 -27.89 -62.07
CA MET A 781 43.18 -29.31 -61.70
C MET A 781 43.26 -30.22 -62.95
N LEU A 782 43.90 -31.42 -62.87
CA LEU A 782 44.12 -32.37 -63.99
C LEU A 782 43.47 -33.76 -63.69
N SER A 783 42.62 -34.35 -64.57
CA SER A 783 42.04 -35.72 -64.43
C SER A 783 41.57 -36.35 -65.79
N ILE A 784 41.48 -37.70 -65.90
CA ILE A 784 41.32 -38.54 -67.13
C ILE A 784 40.05 -39.46 -67.10
N ASP A 785 39.36 -39.59 -68.26
CA ASP A 785 38.52 -40.65 -68.91
C ASP A 785 37.42 -41.49 -68.16
N ILE A 786 36.54 -42.33 -68.76
CA ILE A 786 35.48 -42.32 -69.82
C ILE A 786 34.91 -43.79 -69.91
N PHE A 787 33.58 -43.99 -70.15
CA PHE A 787 32.80 -45.17 -70.66
C PHE A 787 32.59 -46.51 -69.90
N ASP A 788 31.33 -47.00 -69.93
CA ASP A 788 30.77 -48.37 -70.23
C ASP A 788 29.59 -48.74 -69.30
N ASN A 789 28.52 -49.48 -69.66
CA ASN A 789 27.75 -49.77 -70.88
C ASN A 789 26.47 -50.53 -70.41
N ASP A 790 25.40 -50.47 -71.20
CA ASP A 790 24.11 -51.16 -71.02
C ASP A 790 24.18 -52.71 -70.99
N GLN A 791 23.22 -53.39 -70.34
CA GLN A 791 22.15 -54.22 -70.99
C GLN A 791 21.45 -55.27 -70.07
N ASP A 792 20.13 -55.08 -69.91
CA ASP A 792 18.99 -55.99 -70.15
C ASP A 792 18.53 -57.22 -69.28
N VAL A 793 17.18 -57.34 -69.29
CA VAL A 793 16.26 -58.52 -69.21
C VAL A 793 15.52 -58.87 -67.88
N SER A 794 14.22 -58.54 -67.77
CA SER A 794 13.07 -59.49 -67.79
C SER A 794 11.77 -58.90 -67.21
N MET A 795 10.71 -58.90 -68.03
CA MET A 795 9.35 -58.43 -67.76
C MET A 795 8.42 -59.60 -67.41
N GLN A 796 8.22 -59.93 -66.13
CA GLN A 796 7.09 -60.78 -65.70
C GLN A 796 6.63 -60.67 -64.23
N SER A 797 7.15 -59.73 -63.47
CA SER A 797 6.67 -59.39 -62.13
C SER A 797 6.47 -57.89 -62.07
N GLN A 798 5.41 -57.35 -62.66
CA GLN A 798 5.20 -55.90 -62.59
C GLN A 798 4.68 -55.53 -61.19
N SER A 799 5.63 -55.27 -60.30
CA SER A 799 5.41 -54.43 -59.13
C SER A 799 4.66 -53.16 -59.58
N MET A 800 3.76 -52.64 -58.72
CA MET A 800 3.12 -51.34 -58.98
C MET A 800 4.16 -50.27 -59.33
N GLU A 801 5.38 -50.38 -58.79
CA GLU A 801 6.57 -49.62 -59.17
C GLU A 801 6.84 -49.59 -60.68
N ILE A 802 6.93 -50.75 -61.35
CA ILE A 802 7.19 -50.82 -62.79
C ILE A 802 6.01 -50.25 -63.60
N PHE A 803 4.77 -50.46 -63.12
CA PHE A 803 3.57 -49.90 -63.76
C PHE A 803 3.54 -48.37 -63.67
N ILE A 804 3.87 -47.81 -62.50
CA ILE A 804 3.95 -46.36 -62.28
C ILE A 804 5.13 -45.74 -63.04
N GLN A 805 6.30 -46.39 -63.08
CA GLN A 805 7.45 -45.95 -63.88
C GLN A 805 7.13 -45.91 -65.39
N LYS A 806 6.34 -46.87 -65.89
CA LYS A 806 5.83 -46.83 -67.27
C LYS A 806 4.88 -45.67 -67.51
N LEU A 807 3.95 -45.41 -66.59
CA LEU A 807 3.05 -44.26 -66.68
C LEU A 807 3.78 -42.91 -66.63
N ILE A 808 4.89 -42.80 -65.88
CA ILE A 808 5.74 -41.60 -65.84
C ILE A 808 6.49 -41.39 -67.15
N LYS A 809 7.00 -42.47 -67.78
CA LYS A 809 7.61 -42.38 -69.11
C LYS A 809 6.60 -41.93 -70.16
N GLU A 810 5.35 -42.41 -70.09
CA GLU A 810 4.26 -42.03 -71.00
C GLU A 810 3.60 -40.68 -70.67
N ARG A 811 3.85 -40.10 -69.48
CA ARG A 811 3.29 -38.80 -69.07
C ARG A 811 3.61 -37.67 -70.04
N LYS A 812 4.77 -37.73 -70.72
CA LYS A 812 5.19 -36.77 -71.75
C LYS A 812 4.40 -36.89 -73.06
N ASN A 813 3.76 -38.04 -73.30
CA ASN A 813 2.99 -38.34 -74.51
C ASN A 813 1.47 -38.25 -74.29
N MET A 814 1.01 -38.04 -73.04
CA MET A 814 -0.40 -38.07 -72.65
C MET A 814 -1.04 -36.68 -72.77
N SER A 815 -2.24 -36.60 -73.36
CA SER A 815 -3.03 -35.36 -73.40
C SER A 815 -3.58 -34.99 -72.01
N GLU A 816 -3.88 -33.70 -71.78
CA GLU A 816 -4.51 -33.28 -70.51
C GLU A 816 -5.89 -33.94 -70.28
N THR A 817 -6.63 -34.26 -71.35
CA THR A 817 -7.90 -34.98 -71.27
C THR A 817 -7.71 -36.42 -70.78
N ASP A 818 -6.73 -37.14 -71.33
CA ASP A 818 -6.43 -38.53 -70.92
C ASP A 818 -5.88 -38.59 -69.49
N PHE A 819 -5.05 -37.60 -69.12
CA PHE A 819 -4.52 -37.49 -67.76
C PHE A 819 -5.63 -37.23 -66.74
N ASN A 820 -6.66 -36.45 -67.10
CA ASN A 820 -7.82 -36.23 -66.25
C ASN A 820 -8.73 -37.45 -66.15
N GLU A 821 -8.88 -38.25 -67.21
CA GLU A 821 -9.58 -39.54 -67.13
C GLU A 821 -8.85 -40.53 -66.20
N LEU A 822 -7.51 -40.55 -66.24
CA LEU A 822 -6.69 -41.39 -65.37
C LEU A 822 -6.93 -41.09 -63.88
N LYS A 823 -7.16 -39.82 -63.50
CA LYS A 823 -7.48 -39.41 -62.13
C LYS A 823 -8.83 -39.92 -61.62
N GLN A 824 -9.75 -40.26 -62.53
CA GLN A 824 -11.12 -40.66 -62.21
C GLN A 824 -11.39 -42.16 -62.42
N LYS A 825 -10.51 -42.85 -63.16
CA LYS A 825 -10.63 -44.27 -63.47
C LYS A 825 -10.11 -45.15 -62.32
N LYS A 826 -10.79 -46.27 -62.05
CA LYS A 826 -10.34 -47.29 -61.09
C LYS A 826 -9.18 -48.12 -61.67
N SER A 827 -7.97 -47.55 -61.66
CA SER A 827 -6.80 -48.12 -62.33
C SER A 827 -5.71 -48.60 -61.37
N LEU A 828 -5.67 -48.11 -60.13
CA LEU A 828 -4.62 -48.44 -59.16
C LEU A 828 -5.06 -49.57 -58.23
N ARG A 829 -4.16 -50.52 -57.94
CA ARG A 829 -4.39 -51.55 -56.92
C ARG A 829 -4.19 -50.97 -55.53
N GLY A 830 -5.08 -51.34 -54.61
CA GLY A 830 -4.99 -50.94 -53.21
C GLY A 830 -5.00 -52.13 -52.27
N ILE A 831 -4.26 -52.03 -51.18
CA ILE A 831 -4.18 -52.99 -50.08
C ILE A 831 -4.50 -52.30 -48.75
N THR A 832 -4.69 -53.09 -47.69
CA THR A 832 -4.75 -52.62 -46.31
C THR A 832 -3.56 -53.19 -45.53
N LEU A 833 -3.20 -52.59 -44.39
CA LEU A 833 -2.08 -53.09 -43.57
C LEU A 833 -2.33 -54.50 -43.01
N ALA A 834 -3.58 -54.88 -42.76
CA ALA A 834 -3.93 -56.24 -42.34
C ALA A 834 -3.75 -57.31 -43.43
N ARG A 835 -3.50 -56.92 -44.70
CA ARG A 835 -3.44 -57.83 -45.84
C ARG A 835 -4.65 -58.79 -45.91
N THR A 836 -5.85 -58.31 -45.55
CA THR A 836 -7.08 -59.07 -45.78
C THR A 836 -7.24 -59.28 -47.28
N VAL A 837 -7.28 -60.55 -47.68
CA VAL A 837 -7.12 -61.03 -49.05
C VAL A 837 -8.26 -60.53 -49.95
N GLU A 838 -8.04 -59.41 -50.64
CA GLU A 838 -8.69 -59.06 -51.91
C GLU A 838 -7.65 -58.37 -52.81
N THR A 839 -6.64 -59.11 -53.27
CA THR A 839 -5.53 -58.62 -54.12
C THR A 839 -5.93 -58.22 -55.55
N THR A 840 -7.22 -58.00 -55.81
CA THR A 840 -7.76 -57.71 -57.16
C THR A 840 -8.65 -56.47 -57.24
N ARG A 841 -8.85 -55.71 -56.16
CA ARG A 841 -9.72 -54.53 -56.19
C ARG A 841 -8.96 -53.29 -56.66
N THR A 842 -9.42 -52.68 -57.75
CA THR A 842 -8.89 -51.40 -58.22
C THR A 842 -9.67 -50.22 -57.64
N TYR A 843 -8.92 -49.18 -57.28
CA TYR A 843 -9.42 -47.96 -56.66
C TYR A 843 -9.17 -46.78 -57.59
N ILE A 844 -9.99 -45.74 -57.42
CA ILE A 844 -9.70 -44.43 -58.00
C ILE A 844 -8.52 -43.86 -57.20
N PRO A 845 -7.53 -43.18 -57.82
CA PRO A 845 -6.38 -42.63 -57.11
C PRO A 845 -6.74 -41.86 -55.82
N ARG A 846 -7.79 -41.03 -55.85
CA ARG A 846 -8.28 -40.24 -54.70
C ARG A 846 -8.79 -41.03 -53.49
N ASP A 847 -9.12 -42.31 -53.68
CA ASP A 847 -9.60 -43.18 -52.61
C ASP A 847 -8.45 -43.95 -51.93
N LEU A 848 -7.25 -43.87 -52.49
CA LEU A 848 -6.03 -44.49 -51.97
C LEU A 848 -5.15 -43.49 -51.22
N HIS A 849 -4.40 -44.01 -50.24
CA HIS A 849 -3.42 -43.26 -49.48
C HIS A 849 -2.02 -43.85 -49.65
N PHE A 850 -0.99 -43.09 -49.32
CA PHE A 850 0.37 -43.64 -49.24
C PHE A 850 0.51 -44.58 -48.02
N PRO A 851 1.31 -45.67 -48.11
CA PRO A 851 1.51 -46.60 -47.00
C PRO A 851 2.03 -45.92 -45.73
N SER A 852 2.88 -44.91 -45.90
CA SER A 852 3.41 -44.08 -44.82
C SER A 852 2.30 -43.47 -43.94
N VAL A 853 1.13 -43.17 -44.52
CA VAL A 853 -0.04 -42.63 -43.79
C VAL A 853 -0.67 -43.69 -42.89
N ALA A 854 -0.94 -44.89 -43.42
CA ALA A 854 -1.54 -45.97 -42.65
C ALA A 854 -0.58 -46.49 -41.56
N ILE A 855 0.71 -46.60 -41.87
CA ILE A 855 1.75 -47.05 -40.92
C ILE A 855 1.84 -46.06 -39.76
N ARG A 856 1.90 -44.76 -40.06
CA ARG A 856 1.97 -43.70 -39.04
C ARG A 856 0.74 -43.65 -38.15
N LEU A 857 -0.45 -43.88 -38.72
CA LEU A 857 -1.72 -43.90 -37.99
C LEU A 857 -2.05 -45.26 -37.33
N GLN A 858 -1.24 -46.29 -37.57
CA GLN A 858 -1.58 -47.69 -37.26
C GLN A 858 -3.00 -48.08 -37.73
N TRP A 859 -3.44 -47.49 -38.85
CA TRP A 859 -4.81 -47.64 -39.33
C TRP A 859 -4.90 -48.86 -40.24
N ILE A 860 -5.17 -50.00 -39.59
CA ILE A 860 -5.11 -51.33 -40.20
C ILE A 860 -5.97 -51.44 -41.48
N ASN A 861 -7.13 -50.77 -41.49
CA ASN A 861 -8.15 -50.85 -42.55
C ASN A 861 -8.13 -49.68 -43.54
N LEU A 862 -7.15 -48.77 -43.48
CA LEU A 862 -7.06 -47.65 -44.41
C LEU A 862 -6.62 -48.16 -45.81
N PRO A 863 -7.36 -47.88 -46.89
CA PRO A 863 -6.95 -48.26 -48.24
C PRO A 863 -5.68 -47.50 -48.65
N ILE A 864 -4.59 -48.24 -48.86
CA ILE A 864 -3.29 -47.72 -49.31
C ILE A 864 -2.93 -48.30 -50.67
N ILE A 865 -2.05 -47.65 -51.42
CA ILE A 865 -1.54 -48.19 -52.68
C ILE A 865 -0.75 -49.50 -52.45
N ASP A 866 -0.88 -50.45 -53.38
CA ASP A 866 -0.18 -51.74 -53.40
C ASP A 866 1.32 -51.60 -53.76
N TRP A 867 2.03 -50.75 -53.01
CA TRP A 867 3.46 -50.52 -53.10
C TRP A 867 3.95 -49.94 -51.76
N LEU A 868 4.53 -50.79 -50.91
CA LEU A 868 4.83 -50.46 -49.52
C LEU A 868 6.07 -49.57 -49.34
N ASP A 869 7.11 -49.77 -50.15
CA ASP A 869 8.42 -49.13 -50.00
C ASP A 869 8.63 -47.94 -50.95
N ILE A 870 7.60 -47.10 -51.15
CA ILE A 870 7.73 -45.90 -51.99
C ILE A 870 8.56 -44.85 -51.25
N ASN A 871 9.67 -44.42 -51.86
CA ASN A 871 10.46 -43.29 -51.37
C ASN A 871 9.72 -41.95 -51.57
N PRO A 872 9.48 -41.14 -50.52
CA PRO A 872 8.82 -39.83 -50.61
C PRO A 872 9.49 -38.82 -51.57
N ASP A 873 10.80 -38.90 -51.77
CA ASP A 873 11.56 -37.97 -52.62
C ASP A 873 11.63 -38.43 -54.09
N SER A 874 10.99 -39.54 -54.42
CA SER A 874 11.02 -40.11 -55.77
C SER A 874 10.13 -39.36 -56.77
N LEU A 875 10.46 -39.46 -58.06
CA LEU A 875 9.61 -38.96 -59.15
C LEU A 875 8.26 -39.69 -59.15
N GLU A 876 8.26 -40.95 -58.72
CA GLU A 876 7.11 -41.82 -58.60
C GLU A 876 6.14 -41.37 -57.52
N TYR A 877 6.63 -40.95 -56.36
CA TYR A 877 5.81 -40.37 -55.30
C TYR A 877 5.12 -39.08 -55.76
N ASN A 878 5.88 -38.19 -56.41
CA ASN A 878 5.35 -36.94 -56.96
C ASN A 878 4.29 -37.18 -58.06
N PHE A 879 4.51 -38.17 -58.93
CA PHE A 879 3.54 -38.56 -59.96
C PHE A 879 2.26 -39.15 -59.35
N LEU A 880 2.38 -40.04 -58.36
CA LEU A 880 1.25 -40.62 -57.63
C LEU A 880 0.41 -39.54 -56.94
N LYS A 881 1.06 -38.52 -56.39
CA LYS A 881 0.42 -37.32 -55.85
C LYS A 881 -0.29 -36.52 -56.95
N GLU A 882 0.31 -36.34 -58.13
CA GLU A 882 -0.27 -35.61 -59.27
C GLU A 882 -1.56 -36.28 -59.80
N ILE A 883 -1.60 -37.62 -59.84
CA ILE A 883 -2.79 -38.39 -60.27
C ILE A 883 -3.86 -38.52 -59.18
N GLY A 884 -3.56 -38.13 -57.95
CA GLY A 884 -4.55 -37.95 -56.89
C GLY A 884 -4.48 -38.93 -55.72
N VAL A 885 -3.43 -39.75 -55.56
CA VAL A 885 -3.21 -40.54 -54.34
C VAL A 885 -3.03 -39.59 -53.15
N GLN A 886 -3.74 -39.85 -52.06
CA GLN A 886 -3.85 -38.92 -50.95
C GLN A 886 -2.69 -39.06 -49.95
N GLU A 887 -2.10 -37.92 -49.57
CA GLU A 887 -1.09 -37.85 -48.50
C GLU A 887 -1.70 -37.73 -47.11
N VAL A 888 -3.02 -37.56 -47.04
CA VAL A 888 -3.77 -37.38 -45.80
C VAL A 888 -5.18 -38.01 -45.91
N PRO A 889 -5.74 -38.59 -44.84
CA PRO A 889 -7.11 -39.09 -44.85
C PRO A 889 -8.16 -37.98 -44.99
N ASN A 890 -9.39 -38.34 -45.33
CA ASN A 890 -10.52 -37.41 -45.27
C ASN A 890 -10.73 -36.90 -43.82
N LEU A 891 -10.90 -35.58 -43.66
CA LEU A 891 -11.04 -34.92 -42.35
C LEU A 891 -12.15 -35.52 -41.47
N GLN A 892 -13.30 -35.88 -42.05
CA GLN A 892 -14.42 -36.45 -41.30
C GLN A 892 -14.09 -37.84 -40.75
N LYS A 893 -13.46 -38.68 -41.59
CA LYS A 893 -13.00 -40.02 -41.19
C LYS A 893 -11.87 -39.96 -40.17
N LEU A 894 -10.97 -38.98 -40.29
CA LEU A 894 -9.91 -38.77 -39.32
C LEU A 894 -10.46 -38.35 -37.95
N ILE A 895 -11.46 -37.47 -37.90
CA ILE A 895 -12.14 -37.11 -36.64
C ILE A 895 -12.86 -38.31 -36.02
N GLU A 896 -13.55 -39.13 -36.83
CA GLU A 896 -14.16 -40.38 -36.35
C GLU A 896 -13.12 -41.31 -35.73
N ARG A 897 -11.95 -41.42 -36.35
CA ARG A 897 -10.84 -42.20 -35.82
C ARG A 897 -10.31 -41.67 -34.48
N ILE A 898 -10.24 -40.34 -34.31
CA ILE A 898 -9.86 -39.72 -33.03
C ILE A 898 -10.87 -40.11 -31.92
N ILE A 899 -12.16 -40.09 -32.25
CA ILE A 899 -13.23 -40.46 -31.31
C ILE A 899 -13.16 -41.96 -30.96
N GLU A 900 -12.93 -42.83 -31.94
CA GLU A 900 -12.73 -44.28 -31.73
C GLU A 900 -11.54 -44.55 -30.80
N GLU A 901 -10.37 -43.98 -31.10
CA GLU A 901 -9.15 -44.16 -30.29
C GLU A 901 -9.33 -43.63 -28.85
N HIS A 902 -10.08 -42.54 -28.67
CA HIS A 902 -10.44 -42.04 -27.34
C HIS A 902 -11.36 -43.02 -26.58
N ASN A 903 -12.42 -43.50 -27.22
CA ASN A 903 -13.38 -44.42 -26.60
C ASN A 903 -12.74 -45.76 -26.22
N ASP A 904 -11.82 -46.27 -27.04
CA ASP A 904 -11.05 -47.50 -26.78
C ASP A 904 -10.12 -47.35 -25.55
N GLN A 905 -9.66 -46.13 -25.26
CA GLN A 905 -8.87 -45.82 -24.06
C GLN A 905 -9.74 -45.64 -22.81
N GLN A 906 -10.90 -45.01 -22.92
CA GLN A 906 -11.87 -44.85 -21.81
C GLN A 906 -12.31 -46.20 -21.22
N GLN A 907 -12.49 -47.22 -22.07
CA GLN A 907 -12.83 -48.58 -21.62
C GLN A 907 -11.73 -49.23 -20.75
N LYS A 908 -10.51 -48.68 -20.73
CA LYS A 908 -9.34 -49.20 -19.98
C LYS A 908 -9.07 -48.47 -18.65
N GLN A 909 -9.98 -47.58 -18.19
CA GLN A 909 -9.91 -46.86 -16.90
C GLN A 909 -8.59 -46.12 -16.64
N THR A 910 -8.05 -45.38 -17.61
CA THR A 910 -6.84 -44.57 -17.43
C THR A 910 -7.12 -43.24 -16.72
N THR A 911 -6.23 -42.85 -15.81
CA THR A 911 -6.30 -41.56 -15.10
C THR A 911 -5.78 -40.40 -15.98
N ASN A 912 -6.08 -39.13 -15.63
CA ASN A 912 -5.62 -37.93 -16.36
C ASN A 912 -4.11 -37.89 -16.65
N ALA A 913 -3.27 -38.47 -15.78
CA ALA A 913 -1.81 -38.50 -15.95
C ALA A 913 -1.35 -39.59 -16.94
N GLU A 914 -2.23 -40.56 -17.24
CA GLU A 914 -1.95 -41.73 -18.07
C GLU A 914 -2.68 -41.69 -19.42
N TYR A 915 -3.44 -40.62 -19.69
CA TYR A 915 -4.12 -40.43 -20.97
C TYR A 915 -3.10 -40.34 -22.10
N LYS A 916 -3.26 -41.16 -23.14
CA LYS A 916 -2.38 -41.15 -24.32
C LYS A 916 -3.08 -40.42 -25.45
N ILE A 917 -2.44 -39.38 -25.99
CA ILE A 917 -2.94 -38.65 -27.15
C ILE A 917 -3.24 -39.65 -28.29
N PRO A 918 -4.45 -39.61 -28.89
CA PRO A 918 -4.76 -40.40 -30.08
C PRO A 918 -3.77 -40.14 -31.22
N LEU A 919 -3.25 -41.19 -31.87
CA LEU A 919 -2.32 -41.07 -32.99
C LEU A 919 -2.95 -40.28 -34.15
N ALA A 920 -4.26 -40.46 -34.34
CA ALA A 920 -5.03 -39.68 -35.31
C ALA A 920 -5.06 -38.18 -34.99
N LEU A 921 -5.01 -37.79 -33.71
CA LEU A 921 -4.97 -36.38 -33.28
C LEU A 921 -3.57 -35.77 -33.50
N GLU A 922 -2.51 -36.54 -33.23
CA GLU A 922 -1.13 -36.13 -33.55
C GLU A 922 -0.93 -35.92 -35.05
N PHE A 923 -1.46 -36.83 -35.87
CA PHE A 923 -1.41 -36.71 -37.32
C PHE A 923 -2.22 -35.51 -37.81
N PHE A 924 -3.42 -35.30 -37.25
CA PHE A 924 -4.24 -34.12 -37.54
C PHE A 924 -3.46 -32.83 -37.25
N ALA A 925 -2.83 -32.73 -36.07
CA ALA A 925 -2.08 -31.55 -35.68
C ALA A 925 -0.92 -31.26 -36.64
N ALA A 926 -0.12 -32.27 -36.98
CA ALA A 926 1.04 -32.15 -37.86
C ALA A 926 0.72 -31.79 -39.32
N LYS A 927 -0.49 -32.12 -39.79
CA LYS A 927 -0.91 -31.91 -41.19
C LYS A 927 -1.96 -30.81 -41.36
N PHE A 928 -2.40 -30.17 -40.28
CA PHE A 928 -3.49 -29.20 -40.29
C PHE A 928 -3.24 -27.99 -41.20
N GLN A 929 -2.14 -27.28 -40.99
CA GLN A 929 -1.85 -26.05 -41.72
C GLN A 929 -1.67 -26.30 -43.22
N GLN A 930 -1.06 -27.43 -43.59
CA GLN A 930 -0.77 -27.78 -44.98
C GLN A 930 -2.02 -28.28 -45.73
N TYR A 931 -2.91 -29.05 -45.09
CA TYR A 931 -3.99 -29.76 -45.79
C TYR A 931 -5.41 -29.46 -45.29
N TYR A 932 -5.62 -29.27 -43.98
CA TYR A 932 -6.97 -29.20 -43.40
C TYR A 932 -7.48 -27.77 -43.15
N CYS A 933 -6.61 -26.77 -43.01
CA CYS A 933 -6.98 -25.39 -42.65
C CYS A 933 -8.05 -24.78 -43.58
N ASN A 934 -7.95 -25.00 -44.89
CA ASN A 934 -8.93 -24.50 -45.86
C ASN A 934 -10.28 -25.25 -45.80
N LEU A 935 -10.26 -26.55 -45.50
CA LEU A 935 -11.47 -27.37 -45.36
C LEU A 935 -12.19 -27.09 -44.04
N TRP A 936 -11.42 -26.81 -42.99
CA TRP A 936 -11.92 -26.45 -41.66
C TRP A 936 -12.87 -25.25 -41.72
N LYS A 937 -12.46 -24.19 -42.41
CA LYS A 937 -13.26 -22.96 -42.59
C LYS A 937 -14.52 -23.17 -43.45
N LYS A 938 -14.48 -24.08 -44.43
CA LYS A 938 -15.61 -24.32 -45.35
C LYS A 938 -16.71 -25.23 -44.78
N ASN A 939 -16.34 -26.20 -43.94
CA ASN A 939 -17.26 -27.27 -43.52
C ASN A 939 -17.94 -27.05 -42.15
N ASN A 940 -17.74 -25.88 -41.51
CA ASN A 940 -18.38 -25.52 -40.23
C ASN A 940 -18.22 -26.61 -39.14
N MET A 941 -17.04 -27.24 -39.07
CA MET A 941 -16.75 -28.42 -38.24
C MET A 941 -16.59 -28.09 -36.75
N THR A 942 -16.88 -26.86 -36.32
CA THR A 942 -16.68 -26.32 -34.96
C THR A 942 -17.58 -26.95 -33.91
N LYS A 943 -18.66 -27.65 -34.30
CA LYS A 943 -19.65 -28.25 -33.38
C LYS A 943 -19.40 -29.71 -33.03
N ARG A 944 -18.44 -30.38 -33.68
CA ARG A 944 -18.21 -31.82 -33.45
C ARG A 944 -17.29 -32.00 -32.23
N ARG A 945 -17.70 -32.85 -31.29
CA ARG A 945 -16.93 -33.17 -30.08
C ARG A 945 -15.86 -34.22 -30.37
N PHE A 946 -14.60 -33.81 -30.45
CA PHE A 946 -13.48 -34.73 -30.66
C PHE A 946 -12.19 -34.27 -29.97
N LEU A 947 -12.19 -33.12 -29.30
CA LEU A 947 -11.03 -32.59 -28.61
C LEU A 947 -11.02 -33.08 -27.16
N PRO A 948 -9.97 -33.79 -26.72
CA PRO A 948 -9.84 -34.23 -25.34
C PRO A 948 -9.68 -33.03 -24.38
N ALA A 949 -10.56 -32.93 -23.40
CA ALA A 949 -10.64 -31.83 -22.44
C ALA A 949 -10.95 -32.33 -21.02
N CYS A 950 -10.60 -31.51 -20.03
CA CYS A 950 -10.93 -31.73 -18.62
C CYS A 950 -12.14 -30.88 -18.21
N LEU A 951 -13.04 -31.47 -17.43
CA LEU A 951 -14.12 -30.74 -16.77
C LEU A 951 -13.58 -29.87 -15.62
N PRO A 952 -14.24 -28.72 -15.32
CA PRO A 952 -13.90 -27.89 -14.18
C PRO A 952 -14.14 -28.63 -12.86
N VAL A 953 -13.21 -28.48 -11.91
CA VAL A 953 -13.24 -29.16 -10.61
C VAL A 953 -14.29 -28.51 -9.70
N LYS A 954 -15.34 -29.26 -9.34
CA LYS A 954 -16.50 -28.74 -8.58
C LYS A 954 -16.31 -28.71 -7.05
N THR A 955 -15.42 -29.51 -6.47
CA THR A 955 -15.16 -29.58 -5.01
C THR A 955 -13.70 -29.96 -4.69
N MET A 956 -13.14 -29.44 -3.59
CA MET A 956 -11.75 -29.72 -3.14
C MET A 956 -11.55 -31.12 -2.53
N ASP A 957 -12.59 -31.94 -2.45
CA ASP A 957 -12.46 -33.33 -2.02
C ASP A 957 -11.66 -34.13 -3.06
N GLN A 958 -10.43 -34.47 -2.67
CA GLN A 958 -9.36 -35.04 -3.49
C GLN A 958 -9.62 -36.46 -4.04
N LYS A 959 -10.88 -36.87 -4.27
CA LYS A 959 -11.22 -38.23 -4.72
C LYS A 959 -12.05 -38.34 -6.00
N THR A 960 -12.66 -37.26 -6.51
CA THR A 960 -13.26 -37.29 -7.85
C THR A 960 -12.18 -36.96 -8.89
N ARG A 961 -11.47 -38.01 -9.33
CA ARG A 961 -10.55 -37.97 -10.46
C ARG A 961 -11.26 -37.34 -11.66
N SER A 962 -10.67 -36.29 -12.20
CA SER A 962 -11.10 -35.58 -13.40
C SER A 962 -11.27 -36.57 -14.57
N GLU A 963 -12.49 -36.71 -15.04
CA GLU A 963 -12.82 -37.48 -16.25
C GLU A 963 -12.38 -36.68 -17.48
N VAL A 964 -11.66 -37.32 -18.41
CA VAL A 964 -11.38 -36.73 -19.73
C VAL A 964 -12.64 -36.85 -20.57
N ILE A 965 -13.09 -35.76 -21.16
CA ILE A 965 -14.26 -35.75 -22.06
C ILE A 965 -13.86 -35.26 -23.45
N LEU A 966 -14.66 -35.60 -24.46
CA LEU A 966 -14.55 -34.98 -25.78
C LEU A 966 -15.41 -33.73 -25.84
N SER A 967 -14.79 -32.60 -26.15
CA SER A 967 -15.45 -31.30 -26.31
C SER A 967 -15.37 -30.82 -27.75
N ALA A 968 -16.31 -29.96 -28.13
CA ALA A 968 -16.31 -29.28 -29.42
C ALA A 968 -15.39 -28.04 -29.34
N PRO A 969 -14.79 -27.61 -30.46
CA PRO A 969 -13.98 -26.40 -30.52
C PRO A 969 -14.62 -25.14 -29.91
N ASP A 970 -15.95 -24.98 -29.97
CA ASP A 970 -16.70 -23.85 -29.42
C ASP A 970 -17.12 -24.02 -27.94
N GLU A 971 -16.91 -25.20 -27.36
CA GLU A 971 -17.26 -25.54 -25.97
C GLU A 971 -16.04 -25.61 -25.05
N VAL A 972 -14.82 -25.48 -25.59
CA VAL A 972 -13.56 -25.69 -24.87
C VAL A 972 -12.64 -24.47 -24.98
N PHE A 973 -11.86 -24.23 -23.93
CA PHE A 973 -10.90 -23.14 -23.87
C PHE A 973 -9.48 -23.63 -23.63
N LYS A 974 -8.50 -22.81 -24.03
CA LYS A 974 -7.08 -23.12 -23.83
C LYS A 974 -6.69 -23.10 -22.34
N ILE A 975 -7.15 -22.11 -21.58
CA ILE A 975 -6.72 -21.89 -20.20
C ILE A 975 -7.72 -22.52 -19.22
N ALA A 976 -7.17 -23.27 -18.25
CA ALA A 976 -7.91 -23.84 -17.14
C ALA A 976 -8.77 -22.78 -16.42
N ASN A 977 -10.06 -23.07 -16.24
CA ASN A 977 -11.00 -22.15 -15.63
C ASN A 977 -12.09 -22.88 -14.81
N PRO A 978 -12.75 -22.18 -13.86
CA PRO A 978 -13.70 -22.83 -12.95
C PRO A 978 -15.09 -23.11 -13.55
N LEU A 979 -15.40 -22.64 -14.77
CA LEU A 979 -16.77 -22.67 -15.32
C LEU A 979 -16.93 -23.57 -16.56
N CYS A 980 -15.88 -23.68 -17.39
CA CYS A 980 -15.93 -24.31 -18.71
C CYS A 980 -14.87 -25.42 -18.85
N PRO A 981 -15.10 -26.42 -19.71
CA PRO A 981 -14.09 -27.40 -20.08
C PRO A 981 -12.81 -26.73 -20.62
N SER A 982 -11.66 -27.28 -20.25
CA SER A 982 -10.35 -26.78 -20.69
C SER A 982 -9.56 -27.89 -21.36
N LEU A 983 -8.83 -27.58 -22.43
CA LEU A 983 -8.02 -28.59 -23.13
C LEU A 983 -6.97 -29.20 -22.21
N LEU A 984 -6.66 -30.48 -22.44
CA LEU A 984 -5.53 -31.13 -21.77
C LEU A 984 -4.21 -30.42 -22.11
N PRO A 985 -3.30 -30.21 -21.16
CA PRO A 985 -2.00 -29.56 -21.42
C PRO A 985 -1.22 -30.21 -22.58
N GLN A 986 -1.24 -31.54 -22.66
CA GLN A 986 -0.58 -32.30 -23.72
C GLN A 986 -1.20 -32.04 -25.11
N VAL A 987 -2.50 -31.74 -25.18
CA VAL A 987 -3.20 -31.41 -26.44
C VAL A 987 -2.87 -29.97 -26.88
N ILE A 988 -2.72 -29.05 -25.92
CA ILE A 988 -2.28 -27.67 -26.21
C ILE A 988 -0.86 -27.69 -26.77
N GLU A 989 0.06 -28.38 -26.09
CA GLU A 989 1.44 -28.53 -26.54
C GLU A 989 1.53 -29.15 -27.93
N LEU A 990 0.70 -30.18 -28.20
CA LEU A 990 0.63 -30.80 -29.52
C LEU A 990 0.22 -29.81 -30.61
N PHE A 991 -0.81 -28.99 -30.37
CA PHE A 991 -1.24 -28.02 -31.37
C PHE A 991 -0.23 -26.89 -31.54
N GLU A 992 0.23 -26.27 -30.45
CA GLU A 992 1.16 -25.14 -30.49
C GLU A 992 2.51 -25.48 -31.13
N LYS A 993 2.97 -26.73 -31.00
CA LYS A 993 4.15 -27.23 -31.71
C LYS A 993 3.98 -27.21 -33.23
N ASN A 994 2.75 -27.29 -33.74
CA ASN A 994 2.47 -27.43 -35.16
C ASN A 994 1.83 -26.18 -35.79
N PHE A 995 0.90 -25.49 -35.12
CA PHE A 995 0.23 -24.28 -35.62
C PHE A 995 -0.50 -23.51 -34.50
N ASP A 996 -0.92 -22.27 -34.76
CA ASP A 996 -1.72 -21.49 -33.81
C ASP A 996 -3.13 -22.09 -33.62
N ILE A 997 -3.40 -22.57 -32.41
CA ILE A 997 -4.65 -23.22 -32.02
C ILE A 997 -5.89 -22.35 -32.25
N SER A 998 -5.74 -21.02 -32.31
CA SER A 998 -6.81 -20.08 -32.64
C SER A 998 -7.45 -20.37 -34.01
N LEU A 999 -6.70 -20.98 -34.93
CA LEU A 999 -7.18 -21.40 -36.26
C LEU A 999 -8.30 -22.46 -36.19
N LEU A 1000 -8.42 -23.19 -35.07
CA LEU A 1000 -9.51 -24.12 -34.82
C LEU A 1000 -10.80 -23.44 -34.32
N GLY A 1001 -10.75 -22.14 -34.00
CA GLY A 1001 -11.83 -21.40 -33.36
C GLY A 1001 -11.85 -21.55 -31.84
N ILE A 1002 -10.75 -22.03 -31.25
CA ILE A 1002 -10.61 -22.23 -29.80
C ILE A 1002 -10.06 -20.94 -29.20
N GLU A 1003 -10.83 -20.31 -28.33
CA GLU A 1003 -10.43 -19.09 -27.63
C GLU A 1003 -9.58 -19.40 -26.40
N SER A 1004 -8.75 -18.44 -26.00
CA SER A 1004 -7.89 -18.59 -24.82
C SER A 1004 -8.70 -18.69 -23.53
N LYS A 1005 -9.77 -17.88 -23.40
CA LYS A 1005 -10.71 -17.81 -22.28
C LYS A 1005 -12.10 -17.41 -22.82
N PRO A 1006 -13.20 -17.80 -22.16
CA PRO A 1006 -14.54 -17.29 -22.48
C PRO A 1006 -14.64 -15.78 -22.29
N ASN A 1007 -15.52 -15.11 -23.03
CA ASN A 1007 -15.87 -13.73 -22.73
C ASN A 1007 -16.77 -13.62 -21.48
N LEU A 1008 -16.82 -12.43 -20.88
CA LEU A 1008 -17.54 -12.22 -19.62
C LEU A 1008 -19.03 -12.59 -19.70
N SER A 1009 -19.70 -12.32 -20.84
CA SER A 1009 -21.12 -12.66 -21.01
C SER A 1009 -21.35 -14.17 -21.07
N GLN A 1010 -20.53 -14.91 -21.81
CA GLN A 1010 -20.62 -16.36 -21.92
C GLN A 1010 -20.37 -17.03 -20.57
N ALA A 1011 -19.31 -16.60 -19.87
CA ALA A 1011 -18.97 -17.11 -18.55
C ALA A 1011 -20.10 -16.86 -17.54
N PHE A 1012 -20.69 -15.66 -17.57
CA PHE A 1012 -21.79 -15.32 -16.67
C PHE A 1012 -23.09 -16.06 -16.98
N ASP A 1013 -23.43 -16.27 -18.26
CA ASP A 1013 -24.62 -17.04 -18.65
C ASP A 1013 -24.51 -18.51 -18.20
N ILE A 1014 -23.31 -19.08 -18.20
CA ILE A 1014 -23.03 -20.42 -17.65
C ILE A 1014 -23.18 -20.41 -16.13
N LEU A 1015 -22.61 -19.41 -15.46
CA LEU A 1015 -22.73 -19.25 -14.01
C LEU A 1015 -24.19 -19.16 -13.55
N ILE A 1016 -25.04 -18.43 -14.29
CA ILE A 1016 -26.46 -18.28 -13.99
C ILE A 1016 -27.25 -19.59 -14.20
N LYS A 1017 -26.80 -20.48 -15.09
CA LYS A 1017 -27.37 -21.83 -15.24
C LYS A 1017 -26.93 -22.76 -14.11
N GLU A 1018 -25.70 -22.61 -13.62
CA GLU A 1018 -25.11 -23.42 -12.56
C GLU A 1018 -25.03 -22.71 -11.19
N LYS A 1019 -25.98 -21.81 -10.87
CA LYS A 1019 -25.98 -20.99 -9.63
C LYS A 1019 -25.74 -21.75 -8.32
N LYS A 1020 -26.10 -23.03 -8.28
CA LYS A 1020 -25.85 -23.91 -7.12
C LYS A 1020 -24.37 -23.99 -6.75
N GLN A 1021 -23.46 -23.76 -7.70
CA GLN A 1021 -22.03 -23.74 -7.42
C GLN A 1021 -21.65 -22.60 -6.49
N LEU A 1022 -22.30 -21.43 -6.58
CA LEU A 1022 -22.02 -20.24 -5.77
C LEU A 1022 -22.45 -20.34 -4.30
N LEU A 1023 -23.06 -21.46 -3.88
CA LEU A 1023 -23.57 -21.62 -2.51
C LEU A 1023 -22.45 -21.71 -1.47
N THR A 1024 -21.21 -22.02 -1.89
CA THR A 1024 -20.06 -22.05 -0.99
C THR A 1024 -19.18 -20.82 -1.16
N GLU A 1025 -18.76 -20.23 -0.05
CA GLU A 1025 -17.89 -19.04 -0.03
C GLU A 1025 -16.61 -19.22 -0.86
N GLN A 1026 -15.96 -20.40 -0.76
CA GLN A 1026 -14.72 -20.70 -1.49
C GLN A 1026 -14.93 -20.76 -3.00
N SER A 1027 -16.07 -21.24 -3.46
CA SER A 1027 -16.40 -21.27 -4.89
C SER A 1027 -16.73 -19.88 -5.43
N ALA A 1028 -17.48 -19.07 -4.65
CA ALA A 1028 -17.82 -17.70 -4.98
C ALA A 1028 -16.57 -16.83 -5.08
N PHE A 1029 -15.63 -16.96 -4.13
CA PHE A 1029 -14.28 -16.38 -4.19
C PHE A 1029 -13.60 -16.68 -5.53
N ARG A 1030 -13.47 -17.96 -5.90
CA ARG A 1030 -12.75 -18.38 -7.10
C ARG A 1030 -13.42 -17.91 -8.39
N ILE A 1031 -14.74 -18.01 -8.46
CA ILE A 1031 -15.51 -17.65 -9.65
C ILE A 1031 -15.51 -16.14 -9.85
N PHE A 1032 -15.78 -15.34 -8.82
CA PHE A 1032 -15.77 -13.88 -8.94
C PHE A 1032 -14.37 -13.33 -9.25
N ALA A 1033 -13.32 -13.87 -8.63
CA ALA A 1033 -11.95 -13.51 -8.96
C ALA A 1033 -11.62 -13.83 -10.43
N TYR A 1034 -12.07 -14.99 -10.92
CA TYR A 1034 -11.91 -15.37 -12.33
C TYR A 1034 -12.66 -14.43 -13.28
N LEU A 1035 -13.91 -14.09 -12.97
CA LEU A 1035 -14.71 -13.16 -13.79
C LEU A 1035 -14.09 -11.76 -13.87
N ASN A 1036 -13.40 -11.30 -12.82
CA ASN A 1036 -12.68 -10.02 -12.84
C ASN A 1036 -11.61 -9.96 -13.95
N GLY A 1037 -11.00 -11.10 -14.27
CA GLY A 1037 -9.94 -11.22 -15.28
C GLY A 1037 -10.44 -11.45 -16.71
N LEU A 1038 -11.74 -11.36 -16.97
CA LEU A 1038 -12.34 -11.53 -18.30
C LEU A 1038 -12.69 -10.20 -18.96
N GLU A 1039 -12.50 -10.13 -20.27
CA GLU A 1039 -12.90 -8.99 -21.09
C GLU A 1039 -14.40 -9.04 -21.41
N GLY A 1040 -15.02 -7.86 -21.56
CA GLY A 1040 -16.43 -7.72 -21.96
C GLY A 1040 -17.34 -7.00 -20.96
N LEU A 1041 -16.78 -6.36 -19.93
CA LEU A 1041 -17.56 -5.50 -19.03
C LEU A 1041 -18.06 -4.26 -19.80
N ASN A 1042 -19.38 -4.15 -19.97
CA ASN A 1042 -20.02 -3.02 -20.62
C ASN A 1042 -21.34 -2.65 -19.92
N ARG A 1043 -21.90 -1.49 -20.26
CA ARG A 1043 -23.13 -0.98 -19.62
C ARG A 1043 -24.33 -1.92 -19.77
N MET A 1044 -24.50 -2.58 -20.92
CA MET A 1044 -25.60 -3.52 -21.14
C MET A 1044 -25.46 -4.77 -20.24
N PHE A 1045 -24.23 -5.26 -20.07
CA PHE A 1045 -23.94 -6.37 -19.16
C PHE A 1045 -24.25 -5.98 -17.71
N ILE A 1046 -23.78 -4.82 -17.24
CA ILE A 1046 -24.04 -4.34 -15.87
C ILE A 1046 -25.55 -4.16 -15.61
N GLU A 1047 -26.29 -3.60 -16.58
CA GLU A 1047 -27.76 -3.45 -16.47
C GLU A 1047 -28.50 -4.80 -16.44
N LYS A 1048 -27.99 -5.82 -17.14
CA LYS A 1048 -28.52 -7.20 -17.08
C LYS A 1048 -28.21 -7.84 -15.71
N VAL A 1049 -26.97 -7.72 -15.23
CA VAL A 1049 -26.48 -8.39 -14.02
C VAL A 1049 -27.00 -7.76 -12.73
N SER A 1050 -27.14 -6.43 -12.68
CA SER A 1050 -27.64 -5.70 -11.49
C SER A 1050 -29.03 -6.13 -11.02
N LYS A 1051 -29.82 -6.77 -11.88
CA LYS A 1051 -31.17 -7.26 -11.57
C LYS A 1051 -31.22 -8.72 -11.10
N LEU A 1052 -30.12 -9.46 -11.23
CA LEU A 1052 -30.06 -10.90 -10.96
C LEU A 1052 -29.55 -11.19 -9.54
N GLU A 1053 -30.11 -12.24 -8.94
CA GLU A 1053 -29.70 -12.78 -7.64
C GLU A 1053 -28.64 -13.85 -7.85
N PHE A 1054 -27.41 -13.59 -7.41
CA PHE A 1054 -26.29 -14.53 -7.54
C PHE A 1054 -25.18 -14.36 -6.48
N ILE A 1055 -25.26 -13.37 -5.58
CA ILE A 1055 -24.22 -13.15 -4.55
C ILE A 1055 -24.62 -13.90 -3.27
N PRO A 1056 -23.83 -14.87 -2.77
CA PRO A 1056 -24.14 -15.58 -1.52
C PRO A 1056 -23.84 -14.71 -0.29
N LEU A 1057 -24.54 -14.95 0.83
CA LEU A 1057 -24.23 -14.32 2.12
C LEU A 1057 -23.28 -15.22 2.94
N GLN A 1058 -22.23 -14.64 3.53
CA GLN A 1058 -21.27 -15.37 4.37
C GLN A 1058 -21.95 -15.94 5.63
N GLY A 1059 -21.67 -17.20 5.94
CA GLY A 1059 -21.96 -17.80 7.26
C GLY A 1059 -23.36 -18.37 7.48
N ILE A 1060 -24.19 -18.59 6.46
CA ILE A 1060 -25.52 -19.20 6.60
C ILE A 1060 -25.65 -20.39 5.64
N SER A 1061 -26.17 -21.52 6.15
CA SER A 1061 -26.33 -22.84 5.51
C SER A 1061 -26.68 -22.84 4.02
N ASP A 1062 -26.44 -23.97 3.33
CA ASP A 1062 -26.72 -24.28 1.89
C ASP A 1062 -28.11 -23.92 1.33
N SER A 1063 -29.01 -23.35 2.15
CA SER A 1063 -30.35 -22.87 1.82
C SER A 1063 -30.49 -21.33 1.81
N SER A 1064 -29.41 -20.57 1.99
CA SER A 1064 -29.47 -19.10 2.02
C SER A 1064 -29.86 -18.50 0.65
N PRO A 1065 -30.68 -17.43 0.64
CA PRO A 1065 -31.06 -16.77 -0.61
C PRO A 1065 -29.86 -16.03 -1.21
N LEU A 1066 -29.72 -16.12 -2.54
CA LEU A 1066 -28.74 -15.33 -3.29
C LEU A 1066 -29.24 -13.88 -3.38
N MET A 1067 -28.33 -12.94 -3.26
CA MET A 1067 -28.62 -11.51 -3.20
C MET A 1067 -28.33 -10.83 -4.53
N LYS A 1068 -29.01 -9.70 -4.78
CA LYS A 1068 -28.71 -8.78 -5.88
C LYS A 1068 -27.55 -7.86 -5.50
N PRO A 1069 -26.80 -7.32 -6.49
CA PRO A 1069 -25.74 -6.35 -6.22
C PRO A 1069 -26.14 -5.13 -5.38
N SER A 1070 -27.41 -4.68 -5.47
CA SER A 1070 -27.92 -3.54 -4.70
C SER A 1070 -28.24 -3.84 -3.23
N GLN A 1071 -28.24 -5.12 -2.82
CA GLN A 1071 -28.68 -5.55 -1.50
C GLN A 1071 -27.53 -5.96 -0.57
N VAL A 1072 -26.31 -6.01 -1.09
CA VAL A 1072 -25.10 -6.40 -0.36
C VAL A 1072 -24.05 -5.31 -0.51
N PHE A 1073 -23.15 -5.24 0.47
CA PHE A 1073 -22.08 -4.25 0.49
C PHE A 1073 -20.74 -4.95 0.72
N ILE A 1074 -19.67 -4.39 0.17
CA ILE A 1074 -18.34 -4.98 0.37
C ILE A 1074 -17.73 -4.40 1.63
N HIS A 1075 -17.24 -5.29 2.50
CA HIS A 1075 -16.42 -4.88 3.63
C HIS A 1075 -15.18 -4.19 3.05
N GLY A 1076 -14.97 -2.90 3.37
CA GLY A 1076 -13.74 -2.23 3.00
C GLY A 1076 -12.57 -2.93 3.67
N SER A 1077 -11.95 -3.89 3.00
CA SER A 1077 -10.58 -4.29 3.31
C SER A 1077 -9.74 -3.05 3.09
N VAL A 1078 -9.29 -2.46 4.19
CA VAL A 1078 -8.20 -1.49 4.19
C VAL A 1078 -6.93 -2.25 3.82
N ALA A 1079 -6.85 -2.66 2.55
CA ALA A 1079 -5.61 -3.03 1.91
C ALA A 1079 -4.95 -1.72 1.43
N SER A 1080 -3.95 -1.30 2.20
CA SER A 1080 -2.74 -0.61 1.71
C SER A 1080 -2.88 0.66 0.86
N ASN A 1081 -3.91 1.48 1.06
CA ASN A 1081 -3.90 2.89 0.66
C ASN A 1081 -4.46 3.74 1.81
N ARG A 1082 -3.61 4.04 2.80
CA ARG A 1082 -3.94 5.02 3.86
C ARG A 1082 -3.75 6.44 3.32
N SER A 1083 -4.66 6.84 2.44
CA SER A 1083 -4.90 8.26 2.17
C SER A 1083 -5.88 8.81 3.20
N ILE A 1084 -5.43 9.81 3.97
CA ILE A 1084 -6.21 10.90 4.55
C ILE A 1084 -7.25 10.52 5.62
N GLY A 1085 -7.14 11.18 6.77
CA GLY A 1085 -7.99 11.02 7.94
C GLY A 1085 -9.49 11.05 7.65
N ASN A 1086 -10.11 9.90 7.88
CA ASN A 1086 -11.42 9.73 8.50
C ASN A 1086 -11.54 8.24 8.79
N THR A 1087 -10.90 7.78 9.87
CA THR A 1087 -11.19 6.45 10.41
C THR A 1087 -12.60 6.45 10.96
N ILE A 1088 -13.57 6.28 10.05
CA ILE A 1088 -14.82 5.60 10.38
C ILE A 1088 -14.35 4.21 10.81
N GLU A 1089 -14.28 3.96 12.12
CA GLU A 1089 -14.27 2.59 12.64
C GLU A 1089 -15.31 1.83 11.83
N VAL A 1090 -14.91 0.75 11.16
CA VAL A 1090 -15.84 -0.06 10.40
C VAL A 1090 -16.85 -0.63 11.40
N MET A 1091 -17.96 0.08 11.54
CA MET A 1091 -18.99 -0.24 12.51
C MET A 1091 -19.62 -1.55 12.06
N ASP A 1092 -19.39 -2.58 12.85
CA ASP A 1092 -20.01 -3.90 12.75
C ASP A 1092 -21.54 -3.74 12.87
N THR A 1093 -22.19 -3.38 11.77
CA THR A 1093 -23.65 -3.21 11.61
C THR A 1093 -24.32 -4.53 11.24
N SER A 1094 -23.68 -5.65 11.61
CA SER A 1094 -24.14 -7.01 11.32
C SER A 1094 -25.58 -7.23 11.79
N GLY A 1095 -26.40 -7.75 10.88
CA GLY A 1095 -27.83 -7.95 11.07
C GLY A 1095 -28.72 -6.75 10.70
N LEU A 1096 -28.16 -5.57 10.42
CA LEU A 1096 -28.88 -4.43 9.83
C LEU A 1096 -28.51 -4.26 8.35
N ILE A 1097 -27.21 -4.19 8.07
CA ILE A 1097 -26.63 -4.11 6.72
C ILE A 1097 -25.80 -5.38 6.48
N ASP A 1098 -26.02 -6.04 5.35
CA ASP A 1098 -25.31 -7.27 5.00
C ASP A 1098 -24.02 -6.93 4.23
N TYR A 1099 -22.88 -7.31 4.81
CA TYR A 1099 -21.57 -7.19 4.16
C TYR A 1099 -21.09 -8.55 3.66
N VAL A 1100 -20.37 -8.53 2.54
CA VAL A 1100 -19.69 -9.68 1.96
C VAL A 1100 -18.23 -9.34 1.71
N ASP A 1101 -17.34 -10.32 1.87
CA ASP A 1101 -15.94 -10.18 1.50
C ASP A 1101 -15.43 -11.48 0.84
N PHE A 1102 -15.21 -11.43 -0.47
CA PHE A 1102 -14.68 -12.57 -1.23
C PHE A 1102 -13.22 -12.33 -1.66
N GLY A 1103 -12.47 -11.47 -0.97
CA GLY A 1103 -11.09 -11.12 -1.33
C GLY A 1103 -10.99 -10.08 -2.45
N THR A 1104 -9.77 -9.58 -2.69
CA THR A 1104 -9.49 -8.37 -3.50
C THR A 1104 -10.05 -8.44 -4.92
N ASP A 1105 -9.72 -9.50 -5.67
CA ASP A 1105 -10.06 -9.62 -7.09
C ASP A 1105 -11.56 -9.86 -7.30
N ALA A 1106 -12.15 -10.70 -6.46
CA ALA A 1106 -13.58 -10.97 -6.47
C ALA A 1106 -14.40 -9.72 -6.09
N ASN A 1107 -13.98 -9.01 -5.05
CA ASN A 1107 -14.63 -7.76 -4.64
C ASN A 1107 -14.50 -6.69 -5.73
N THR A 1108 -13.37 -6.63 -6.43
CA THR A 1108 -13.19 -5.70 -7.57
C THR A 1108 -14.21 -5.99 -8.67
N PHE A 1109 -14.45 -7.26 -9.01
CA PHE A 1109 -15.51 -7.64 -9.95
C PHE A 1109 -16.90 -7.21 -9.46
N LEU A 1110 -17.20 -7.45 -8.18
CA LEU A 1110 -18.47 -7.06 -7.58
C LEU A 1110 -18.68 -5.54 -7.59
N VAL A 1111 -17.65 -4.74 -7.31
CA VAL A 1111 -17.71 -3.27 -7.42
C VAL A 1111 -17.99 -2.85 -8.87
N ASN A 1112 -17.31 -3.46 -9.83
CA ASN A 1112 -17.45 -3.15 -11.26
C ASN A 1112 -18.86 -3.45 -11.82
N ILE A 1113 -19.62 -4.36 -11.21
CA ILE A 1113 -21.00 -4.68 -11.57
C ILE A 1113 -22.05 -3.95 -10.70
N GLY A 1114 -21.62 -3.05 -9.81
CA GLY A 1114 -22.49 -2.13 -9.08
C GLY A 1114 -22.70 -2.43 -7.60
N VAL A 1115 -21.96 -3.37 -7.00
CA VAL A 1115 -21.92 -3.53 -5.54
C VAL A 1115 -21.16 -2.36 -4.93
N ARG A 1116 -21.69 -1.76 -3.87
CA ARG A 1116 -21.10 -0.57 -3.24
C ARG A 1116 -20.37 -0.96 -1.95
N ASN A 1117 -19.44 -0.11 -1.53
CA ASN A 1117 -18.74 -0.27 -0.24
C ASN A 1117 -19.62 0.15 0.94
N TYR A 1118 -20.54 1.09 0.71
CA TYR A 1118 -21.47 1.59 1.72
C TYR A 1118 -22.85 1.87 1.10
N PRO A 1119 -23.94 1.71 1.88
CA PRO A 1119 -25.28 2.08 1.44
C PRO A 1119 -25.39 3.59 1.24
N THR A 1120 -26.06 4.02 0.16
CA THR A 1120 -26.45 5.43 0.02
C THR A 1120 -27.50 5.80 1.06
N PRO A 1121 -27.66 7.10 1.36
CA PRO A 1121 -28.71 7.57 2.28
C PRO A 1121 -30.09 7.02 1.97
N SER A 1122 -30.47 6.94 0.69
CA SER A 1122 -31.72 6.29 0.25
C SER A 1122 -31.84 4.83 0.67
N ILE A 1123 -30.81 4.02 0.41
CA ILE A 1123 -30.80 2.60 0.73
C ILE A 1123 -30.75 2.40 2.25
N LEU A 1124 -29.98 3.22 2.95
CA LEU A 1124 -29.90 3.19 4.41
C LEU A 1124 -31.26 3.49 5.04
N ALA A 1125 -31.98 4.50 4.54
CA ALA A 1125 -33.33 4.82 4.99
C ALA A 1125 -34.29 3.63 4.80
N GLU A 1126 -34.25 2.98 3.64
CA GLU A 1126 -35.08 1.79 3.38
C GLU A 1126 -34.73 0.61 4.29
N VAL A 1127 -33.44 0.38 4.53
CA VAL A 1127 -32.97 -0.66 5.45
C VAL A 1127 -33.48 -0.41 6.88
N LEU A 1128 -33.45 0.83 7.36
CA LEU A 1128 -33.98 1.15 8.69
C LEU A 1128 -35.49 0.96 8.78
N ILE A 1129 -36.23 1.26 7.72
CA ILE A 1129 -37.68 1.04 7.66
C ILE A 1129 -38.01 -0.46 7.68
N ASP A 1130 -37.33 -1.24 6.84
CA ASP A 1130 -37.71 -2.63 6.58
C ASP A 1130 -37.15 -3.62 7.62
N ARG A 1131 -35.94 -3.37 8.14
CA ARG A 1131 -35.22 -4.35 8.98
C ARG A 1131 -35.16 -4.03 10.48
N GLN A 1132 -35.71 -2.90 10.93
CA GLN A 1132 -35.65 -2.53 12.36
C GLN A 1132 -36.25 -3.58 13.28
N ALA A 1133 -37.37 -4.21 12.91
CA ALA A 1133 -38.07 -5.17 13.75
C ALA A 1133 -37.21 -6.42 13.99
N THR A 1134 -36.69 -7.00 12.90
CA THR A 1134 -35.79 -8.16 12.95
C THR A 1134 -34.46 -7.84 13.63
N TYR A 1135 -33.96 -6.61 13.46
CA TYR A 1135 -32.69 -6.19 14.06
C TYR A 1135 -32.74 -6.20 15.59
N PHE A 1136 -33.80 -5.67 16.20
CA PHE A 1136 -33.91 -5.63 17.66
C PHE A 1136 -34.47 -6.93 18.28
N GLU A 1137 -35.13 -7.78 17.51
CA GLU A 1137 -35.73 -9.03 18.01
C GLU A 1137 -34.71 -9.99 18.61
N SER A 1138 -33.56 -10.17 17.96
CA SER A 1138 -32.51 -11.07 18.45
C SER A 1138 -31.83 -10.59 19.75
N ALA A 1139 -32.11 -9.35 20.19
CA ALA A 1139 -31.48 -8.72 21.34
C ALA A 1139 -32.45 -8.47 22.51
N LYS A 1140 -33.74 -8.84 22.37
CA LYS A 1140 -34.77 -8.59 23.40
C LYS A 1140 -34.43 -9.18 24.77
N ASN A 1141 -33.63 -10.25 24.82
CA ASN A 1141 -33.32 -10.99 26.06
C ASN A 1141 -31.88 -10.77 26.57
N ASP A 1142 -31.05 -9.97 25.86
CA ASP A 1142 -29.66 -9.71 26.24
C ASP A 1142 -29.40 -8.20 26.18
N GLU A 1143 -29.33 -7.58 27.35
CA GLU A 1143 -29.16 -6.14 27.53
C GLU A 1143 -27.81 -5.63 26.96
N PHE A 1144 -26.76 -6.46 26.97
CA PHE A 1144 -25.47 -6.08 26.39
C PHE A 1144 -25.56 -6.01 24.86
N ILE A 1145 -26.19 -7.01 24.24
CA ILE A 1145 -26.40 -7.03 22.79
C ILE A 1145 -27.36 -5.92 22.37
N LEU A 1146 -28.42 -5.68 23.15
CA LEU A 1146 -29.38 -4.61 22.89
C LEU A 1146 -28.72 -3.23 22.91
N ASN A 1147 -27.90 -2.94 23.93
CA ASN A 1147 -27.16 -1.69 24.02
C ASN A 1147 -26.15 -1.51 22.89
N LYS A 1148 -25.47 -2.59 22.46
CA LYS A 1148 -24.59 -2.55 21.27
C LYS A 1148 -25.39 -2.19 20.01
N LYS A 1149 -26.55 -2.84 19.80
CA LYS A 1149 -27.43 -2.60 18.66
C LYS A 1149 -28.03 -1.18 18.65
N ILE A 1150 -28.43 -0.66 19.81
CA ILE A 1150 -28.91 0.72 19.96
C ILE A 1150 -27.83 1.72 19.49
N ARG A 1151 -26.58 1.57 19.94
CA ARG A 1151 -25.49 2.47 19.55
C ARG A 1151 -25.25 2.47 18.04
N LEU A 1152 -25.26 1.28 17.42
CA LEU A 1152 -25.07 1.13 15.97
C LEU A 1152 -26.24 1.72 15.18
N TYR A 1153 -27.47 1.54 15.66
CA TYR A 1153 -28.67 2.12 15.05
C TYR A 1153 -28.66 3.66 15.14
N ILE A 1154 -28.23 4.22 16.28
CA ILE A 1154 -28.03 5.67 16.45
C ILE A 1154 -27.02 6.20 15.42
N GLU A 1155 -25.90 5.51 15.20
CA GLU A 1155 -24.93 5.95 14.20
C GLU A 1155 -25.54 6.00 12.79
N CYS A 1156 -26.32 4.98 12.42
CA CYS A 1156 -27.01 4.96 11.13
C CYS A 1156 -27.97 6.16 10.99
N LEU A 1157 -28.69 6.49 12.05
CA LEU A 1157 -29.57 7.66 12.09
C LEU A 1157 -28.81 8.98 11.99
N LYS A 1158 -27.64 9.12 12.62
CA LYS A 1158 -26.79 10.32 12.48
C LYS A 1158 -26.31 10.51 11.05
N ARG A 1159 -25.93 9.43 10.37
CA ARG A 1159 -25.57 9.48 8.94
C ARG A 1159 -26.75 9.94 8.07
N LEU A 1160 -27.95 9.46 8.35
CA LEU A 1160 -29.16 9.96 7.70
C LEU A 1160 -29.44 11.42 8.03
N ALA A 1161 -29.17 11.89 9.26
CA ALA A 1161 -29.33 13.28 9.65
C ALA A 1161 -28.42 14.21 8.84
N VAL A 1162 -27.14 13.84 8.71
CA VAL A 1162 -26.16 14.56 7.87
C VAL A 1162 -26.61 14.55 6.41
N ALA A 1163 -27.02 13.39 5.89
CA ALA A 1163 -27.47 13.27 4.50
C ALA A 1163 -28.75 14.08 4.23
N ALA A 1164 -29.69 14.14 5.18
CA ALA A 1164 -30.86 14.98 5.07
C ALA A 1164 -30.46 16.46 4.98
N ALA A 1165 -29.53 16.92 5.82
CA ALA A 1165 -29.06 18.31 5.80
C ALA A 1165 -28.37 18.68 4.47
N CYS A 1166 -27.63 17.75 3.87
CA CYS A 1166 -26.77 18.02 2.71
C CYS A 1166 -27.38 17.61 1.35
N SER A 1167 -28.48 16.84 1.30
CA SER A 1167 -29.02 16.30 0.05
C SER A 1167 -30.56 16.23 0.03
N ASN A 1168 -31.11 16.29 -1.18
CA ASN A 1168 -32.54 16.10 -1.43
C ASN A 1168 -32.92 14.63 -1.73
N GLU A 1169 -31.98 13.69 -1.62
CA GLU A 1169 -32.19 12.28 -1.97
C GLU A 1169 -33.34 11.66 -1.15
N LEU A 1170 -33.41 11.98 0.14
CA LEU A 1170 -34.45 11.53 1.07
C LEU A 1170 -35.82 12.21 0.85
N GLN A 1171 -35.88 13.23 0.00
CA GLN A 1171 -37.13 13.90 -0.40
C GLN A 1171 -37.72 13.33 -1.70
N SER A 1172 -37.03 12.38 -2.34
CA SER A 1172 -37.56 11.71 -3.53
C SER A 1172 -38.76 10.82 -3.18
N GLU A 1173 -39.79 10.84 -4.02
CA GLU A 1173 -40.91 9.91 -3.90
C GLU A 1173 -40.56 8.57 -4.57
N PRO A 1174 -40.95 7.41 -4.01
CA PRO A 1174 -41.89 7.23 -2.89
C PRO A 1174 -41.24 7.23 -1.48
N LEU A 1175 -39.92 7.38 -1.38
CA LEU A 1175 -39.17 7.23 -0.12
C LEU A 1175 -39.59 8.25 0.94
N ASN A 1176 -39.78 9.51 0.55
CA ASN A 1176 -40.19 10.58 1.45
C ASN A 1176 -41.55 10.30 2.11
N THR A 1177 -42.53 9.80 1.35
CA THR A 1177 -43.81 9.36 1.91
C THR A 1177 -43.60 8.24 2.92
N ARG A 1178 -42.80 7.22 2.57
CA ARG A 1178 -42.49 6.10 3.48
C ARG A 1178 -41.81 6.56 4.77
N LEU A 1179 -40.84 7.47 4.69
CA LEU A 1179 -40.15 8.03 5.85
C LEU A 1179 -41.10 8.76 6.80
N LYS A 1180 -42.19 9.35 6.30
CA LYS A 1180 -43.19 10.01 7.15
C LYS A 1180 -44.20 9.04 7.77
N THR A 1181 -44.50 7.93 7.08
CA THR A 1181 -45.59 7.01 7.48
C THR A 1181 -45.13 5.76 8.23
N SER A 1182 -43.87 5.34 8.06
CA SER A 1182 -43.33 4.10 8.60
C SER A 1182 -42.58 4.31 9.92
N ALA A 1183 -42.48 3.27 10.74
CA ALA A 1183 -41.75 3.31 12.00
C ALA A 1183 -40.26 3.01 11.77
N TRP A 1184 -39.40 3.98 12.12
CA TRP A 1184 -37.94 3.86 12.03
C TRP A 1184 -37.22 4.78 13.03
N CYS A 1185 -37.92 5.74 13.65
CA CYS A 1185 -37.36 6.62 14.67
C CYS A 1185 -37.13 5.86 15.97
N LEU A 1186 -35.89 5.87 16.43
CA LEU A 1186 -35.53 5.38 17.76
C LEU A 1186 -35.98 6.40 18.80
N GLY A 1187 -36.68 5.95 19.84
CA GLY A 1187 -37.08 6.77 20.97
C GLY A 1187 -37.09 6.01 22.30
N PHE A 1188 -37.01 6.75 23.39
CA PHE A 1188 -37.02 6.25 24.76
C PHE A 1188 -38.24 6.83 25.49
N GLN A 1189 -38.92 6.00 26.28
CA GLN A 1189 -40.05 6.42 27.08
C GLN A 1189 -39.84 6.01 28.55
N ASP A 1190 -39.99 6.96 29.46
CA ASP A 1190 -39.97 6.70 30.90
C ASP A 1190 -41.27 6.01 31.34
N VAL A 1191 -41.15 4.89 32.05
CA VAL A 1191 -42.27 4.15 32.64
C VAL A 1191 -42.00 3.95 34.13
N ASP A 1192 -43.05 4.08 34.95
CA ASP A 1192 -42.95 3.81 36.38
C ASP A 1192 -42.95 2.30 36.63
N ASP A 1193 -41.89 1.79 37.25
CA ASP A 1193 -41.81 0.40 37.70
C ASP A 1193 -42.59 0.22 39.02
N GLU A 1194 -42.94 -1.02 39.40
CA GLU A 1194 -43.73 -1.33 40.61
C GLU A 1194 -43.09 -0.78 41.91
N ASN A 1195 -41.79 -0.47 41.88
CA ASN A 1195 -41.02 0.11 42.97
C ASN A 1195 -40.84 1.65 42.92
N ARG A 1196 -41.60 2.37 42.07
CA ARG A 1196 -41.45 3.84 41.84
C ARG A 1196 -40.06 4.26 41.33
N CYS A 1197 -39.33 3.36 40.67
CA CYS A 1197 -38.10 3.70 39.95
C CYS A 1197 -38.44 3.89 38.47
N SER A 1198 -37.99 4.98 37.84
CA SER A 1198 -38.24 5.25 36.42
C SER A 1198 -37.39 4.32 35.55
N LYS A 1199 -38.04 3.47 34.73
CA LYS A 1199 -37.38 2.60 33.76
C LYS A 1199 -37.62 3.11 32.35
N GLN A 1200 -36.54 3.29 31.57
CA GLN A 1200 -36.63 3.67 30.17
C GLN A 1200 -36.89 2.46 29.28
N ILE A 1201 -37.96 2.52 28.49
CA ILE A 1201 -38.31 1.52 27.49
C ILE A 1201 -37.95 2.04 26.11
N LEU A 1202 -37.20 1.24 25.35
CA LEU A 1202 -36.88 1.48 23.94
C LEU A 1202 -38.13 1.28 23.07
N LYS A 1203 -38.41 2.23 22.17
CA LYS A 1203 -39.44 2.10 21.14
C LYS A 1203 -38.90 2.54 19.77
N ILE A 1204 -39.31 1.81 18.72
CA ILE A 1204 -39.19 2.27 17.34
C ILE A 1204 -40.57 2.75 16.90
N VAL A 1205 -40.68 4.03 16.58
CA VAL A 1205 -41.96 4.70 16.29
C VAL A 1205 -41.90 5.46 14.98
N LYS A 1206 -43.06 5.94 14.53
CA LYS A 1206 -43.15 6.87 13.40
C LYS A 1206 -42.65 8.26 13.82
N PRO A 1207 -42.18 9.10 12.88
CA PRO A 1207 -41.75 10.45 13.22
C PRO A 1207 -42.82 11.29 13.93
N ASN A 1208 -44.10 11.13 13.59
CA ASN A 1208 -45.19 11.89 14.23
C ASN A 1208 -45.59 11.40 15.63
N GLU A 1209 -45.01 10.29 16.10
CA GLU A 1209 -45.23 9.70 17.42
C GLU A 1209 -44.08 10.01 18.39
N ILE A 1210 -43.02 10.68 17.92
CA ILE A 1210 -41.89 11.13 18.74
C ILE A 1210 -42.00 12.63 19.03
N TYR A 1211 -41.66 13.02 20.26
CA TYR A 1211 -41.74 14.40 20.72
C TYR A 1211 -40.34 14.93 21.05
N LEU A 1212 -40.05 16.15 20.62
CA LEU A 1212 -38.78 16.84 20.88
C LEU A 1212 -38.89 17.62 22.18
N ASP A 1213 -37.98 17.38 23.12
CA ASP A 1213 -38.01 18.00 24.45
C ASP A 1213 -37.44 19.43 24.42
N ASP A 1214 -38.33 20.40 24.58
CA ASP A 1214 -38.02 21.82 24.82
C ASP A 1214 -38.47 22.28 26.22
N ASN A 1215 -39.09 21.40 27.00
CA ASN A 1215 -39.60 21.71 28.33
C ASN A 1215 -39.58 20.46 29.22
N SER A 1216 -38.53 20.35 30.02
CA SER A 1216 -38.30 19.20 30.90
C SER A 1216 -39.42 18.97 31.93
N LEU A 1217 -40.18 20.01 32.31
CA LEU A 1217 -41.33 19.86 33.20
C LEU A 1217 -42.48 19.09 32.53
N TYR A 1218 -42.74 19.38 31.25
CA TYR A 1218 -43.74 18.65 30.49
C TYR A 1218 -43.29 17.22 30.20
N SER A 1219 -42.00 17.05 29.88
CA SER A 1219 -41.38 15.73 29.69
C SER A 1219 -41.57 14.83 30.91
N MET A 1220 -41.26 15.33 32.12
CA MET A 1220 -41.49 14.60 33.38
C MET A 1220 -42.97 14.28 33.64
N LYS A 1221 -43.89 15.19 33.26
CA LYS A 1221 -45.32 15.07 33.55
C LYS A 1221 -46.06 14.13 32.60
N PHE A 1222 -45.79 14.21 31.30
CA PHE A 1222 -46.51 13.47 30.28
C PHE A 1222 -45.81 12.19 29.83
N LYS A 1223 -44.51 12.02 30.17
CA LYS A 1223 -43.66 10.87 29.82
C LYS A 1223 -43.82 10.44 28.35
N PRO A 1224 -43.64 11.37 27.39
CA PRO A 1224 -43.75 11.06 25.97
C PRO A 1224 -42.57 10.21 25.48
N VAL A 1225 -42.63 9.71 24.25
CA VAL A 1225 -41.49 9.06 23.61
C VAL A 1225 -40.54 10.15 23.11
N LEU A 1226 -39.32 10.19 23.65
CA LEU A 1226 -38.30 11.20 23.34
C LEU A 1226 -37.19 10.62 22.47
N PRO A 1227 -36.56 11.42 21.58
CA PRO A 1227 -35.39 10.98 20.83
C PRO A 1227 -34.17 10.74 21.74
N PRO A 1228 -33.13 10.03 21.26
CA PRO A 1228 -31.82 10.02 21.90
C PRO A 1228 -31.28 11.44 22.04
N SER A 1229 -30.50 11.71 23.10
CA SER A 1229 -29.88 13.02 23.36
C SER A 1229 -28.80 13.37 22.33
N ASP A 1230 -29.22 13.76 21.13
CA ASP A 1230 -28.38 14.23 20.03
C ASP A 1230 -29.11 15.31 19.20
N PRO A 1231 -28.58 16.54 19.09
CA PRO A 1231 -29.23 17.63 18.35
C PRO A 1231 -29.48 17.34 16.86
N GLN A 1232 -28.61 16.55 16.22
CA GLN A 1232 -28.74 16.22 14.80
C GLN A 1232 -29.94 15.31 14.56
N LEU A 1233 -30.20 14.38 15.49
CA LEU A 1233 -31.36 13.48 15.42
C LEU A 1233 -32.67 14.23 15.65
N SER A 1234 -32.70 15.20 16.57
CA SER A 1234 -33.88 16.05 16.77
C SER A 1234 -34.26 16.80 15.49
N THR A 1235 -33.26 17.38 14.81
CA THR A 1235 -33.46 18.08 13.53
C THR A 1235 -33.95 17.14 12.42
N LEU A 1236 -33.40 15.93 12.35
CA LEU A 1236 -33.82 14.90 11.40
C LEU A 1236 -35.29 14.49 11.64
N TYR A 1237 -35.65 14.22 12.90
CA TYR A 1237 -37.00 13.78 13.25
C TYR A 1237 -38.04 14.88 13.04
N GLU A 1238 -37.71 16.14 13.36
CA GLU A 1238 -38.54 17.31 13.08
C GLU A 1238 -38.91 17.38 11.59
N ARG A 1239 -37.90 17.21 10.72
CA ARG A 1239 -38.05 17.28 9.27
C ARG A 1239 -39.04 16.26 8.69
N PHE A 1240 -39.18 15.10 9.34
CA PHE A 1240 -40.09 14.04 8.89
C PHE A 1240 -41.40 13.95 9.69
N GLY A 1241 -41.64 14.86 10.64
CA GLY A 1241 -42.95 15.05 11.27
C GLY A 1241 -43.01 15.00 12.79
N ALA A 1242 -41.86 14.94 13.48
CA ALA A 1242 -41.81 15.08 14.94
C ALA A 1242 -42.24 16.48 15.38
N LYS A 1243 -42.79 16.58 16.59
CA LYS A 1243 -43.31 17.83 17.14
C LYS A 1243 -42.61 18.20 18.43
N TRP A 1244 -42.41 19.49 18.64
CA TRP A 1244 -41.92 20.04 19.91
C TRP A 1244 -42.97 19.90 21.00
N LEU A 1245 -42.54 19.56 22.22
CA LEU A 1245 -43.44 19.28 23.33
C LEU A 1245 -44.30 20.49 23.69
N SER A 1246 -43.71 21.68 23.74
CA SER A 1246 -44.45 22.92 24.01
C SER A 1246 -45.56 23.21 23.01
N SER A 1247 -45.39 22.82 21.74
CA SER A 1247 -46.39 23.01 20.69
C SER A 1247 -47.61 22.08 20.83
N CYS A 1248 -47.51 21.06 21.69
CA CYS A 1248 -48.54 20.05 21.92
C CYS A 1248 -49.27 20.22 23.26
N VAL A 1249 -48.90 21.24 24.06
CA VAL A 1249 -49.43 21.45 25.41
C VAL A 1249 -50.11 22.82 25.49
N ASP A 1250 -51.41 22.82 25.77
CA ASP A 1250 -52.18 24.04 26.05
C ASP A 1250 -52.08 24.42 27.55
N GLU A 1251 -51.40 25.53 27.87
CA GLU A 1251 -51.36 26.07 29.23
C GLU A 1251 -52.51 27.06 29.50
N ASN A 1252 -53.43 26.68 30.38
CA ASN A 1252 -54.44 27.60 30.92
C ASN A 1252 -54.10 27.99 32.35
N ARG A 1253 -53.56 29.19 32.55
CA ARG A 1253 -53.24 29.74 33.88
C ARG A 1253 -54.47 30.46 34.45
N LYS A 1254 -55.08 29.87 35.47
CA LYS A 1254 -56.17 30.50 36.22
C LYS A 1254 -55.65 31.04 37.55
N ILE A 1255 -55.81 32.34 37.79
CA ILE A 1255 -55.42 32.97 39.06
C ILE A 1255 -56.45 32.55 40.12
N ILE A 1256 -56.01 31.81 41.16
CA ILE A 1256 -56.89 31.29 42.22
C ILE A 1256 -56.94 32.23 43.46
N GLY A 1257 -56.17 33.33 43.46
CA GLY A 1257 -56.25 34.39 44.49
C GLY A 1257 -54.93 35.11 44.75
N THR A 1258 -54.97 36.21 45.50
CA THR A 1258 -53.81 36.99 45.96
C THR A 1258 -53.39 36.58 47.38
N ILE A 1259 -52.12 36.23 47.57
CA ILE A 1259 -51.56 35.85 48.88
C ILE A 1259 -51.00 37.10 49.57
N SER A 1260 -51.54 37.46 50.75
CA SER A 1260 -50.97 38.50 51.61
C SER A 1260 -49.77 37.95 52.38
N CYS A 1261 -48.64 38.63 52.26
CA CYS A 1261 -47.34 38.23 52.79
C CYS A 1261 -47.33 38.27 54.33
N HIS A 1262 -47.48 37.13 55.01
CA HIS A 1262 -46.91 36.83 56.34
C HIS A 1262 -47.01 35.32 56.60
N GLN A 1263 -45.88 34.74 57.02
CA GLN A 1263 -45.62 33.34 57.42
C GLN A 1263 -45.02 32.39 56.38
N GLN A 1264 -44.06 31.61 56.89
CA GLN A 1264 -43.07 30.77 56.23
C GLN A 1264 -43.68 29.75 55.26
N PHE A 1265 -43.10 29.65 54.07
CA PHE A 1265 -43.36 28.56 53.14
C PHE A 1265 -42.41 27.39 53.41
N HIS A 1266 -42.92 26.39 54.13
CA HIS A 1266 -42.65 25.00 53.77
C HIS A 1266 -43.68 24.60 52.72
N CYS A 1267 -43.28 24.52 51.45
CA CYS A 1267 -44.06 23.83 50.43
C CYS A 1267 -43.33 22.56 50.02
N PHE A 1268 -43.91 21.44 50.44
CA PHE A 1268 -43.71 20.12 49.86
C PHE A 1268 -44.17 20.14 48.39
N TYR A 1269 -43.39 19.46 47.55
CA TYR A 1269 -43.67 19.15 46.15
C TYR A 1269 -44.81 18.15 45.99
#